data_AF-A0A923SIT5-F1
#
_entry.id   AF-A0A923SIT5-F1
#
_cell.length_a   1.000
_cell.length_b   1.000
_cell.length_c   1.000
_cell.angle_alpha   90.00
_cell.angle_beta   90.00
_cell.angle_gamma   90.00
#
_symmetry.space_group_name_H-M   'P 1'
#
loop_
_entity.id
_entity.type
_entity.pdbx_description
1 polymer ?
#
loop_
_entity_poly.entity_id
_entity_poly.type
_entity_poly.pdbx_seq_one_letter_code
_entity_poly.pdbx_strand_id
1 'polypeptide(L)'
;MRKIVFAFFLLLLCQQAFAQRNIETRLGYSYNDDFAFTDEWQYLSTDIYLFNGNKFTRVLNELEKGVRKPKKKYGNSLEYLFITAQLKNMKLFGNDAIVYPLYNFYINHDKREYKTQVSDHLEVVRIIDKMPLSSTQNSIDAVINAKAVTNNDGDQVFSLVANQLVNLSKLTNPSSAVLSLVGEFGNLLNARTGKKEYKFSSTIRLYEGQDFDTRLHSVRIYVFVPSDVKGVSIKSVKLGDYLSKNSNKLDRKSLEEFIGYKDYPFMVVANYKSLYKMDVLTGDEVTLDLIEKRKQKIVSAYEQKLVNDETFRQEKLYVEFLRVFAEMKQNLNTYRLNYRNNSPEVNAKNLFGIVQEYKRLKSTFDAREKEFSKNSTYINIFKPEYESILGNADLYLEADHNLKNGKILVNTLRELENEPKSWNTPEKREAALAKLYAVELPRPEFLSASVEGEAIIRLIKKLEDQQYNDVFAQDLQKLNEAQANDETLAQRNTLLDKAASSKCQSCREKVRDAVTDYNKRYDSYKLKQALKKKSELNQLAEQTVFKYLKKQLCIDSNLQTATTSSNTTLEQYVSRMQEKNTEFGKSINQLDQLNKQEPEAIKLPKVQEYNNKLQQHIKEVEQNFEILYALDKSLCNCSDTN
;
A
#
# COMPACT_ATOMS: atom_id res chain seq x y z
N MET A 1 47.22 -26.87 76.38
CA MET A 1 46.95 -25.74 75.45
C MET A 1 45.90 -26.05 74.38
N ARG A 2 45.95 -27.16 73.62
CA ARG A 2 44.96 -27.48 72.56
C ARG A 2 43.49 -27.46 72.98
N LYS A 3 43.14 -27.94 74.18
CA LYS A 3 41.75 -27.94 74.69
C LYS A 3 41.22 -26.54 75.05
N ILE A 4 42.10 -25.61 75.43
CA ILE A 4 41.74 -24.22 75.77
C ILE A 4 41.51 -23.42 74.49
N VAL A 5 42.35 -23.63 73.47
CA VAL A 5 42.17 -23.00 72.15
C VAL A 5 40.88 -23.49 71.46
N PHE A 6 40.54 -24.78 71.59
CA PHE A 6 39.31 -25.32 71.02
C PHE A 6 38.05 -24.80 71.75
N ALA A 7 38.12 -24.63 73.08
CA ALA A 7 37.06 -24.01 73.86
C ALA A 7 36.88 -22.53 73.52
N PHE A 8 37.98 -21.80 73.30
CA PHE A 8 37.94 -20.40 72.85
C PHE A 8 37.38 -20.27 71.42
N PHE A 9 37.71 -21.21 70.54
CA PHE A 9 37.19 -21.23 69.17
C PHE A 9 35.69 -21.58 69.12
N LEU A 10 35.21 -22.49 69.99
CA LEU A 10 33.78 -22.76 70.14
C LEU A 10 33.02 -21.58 70.77
N LEU A 11 33.63 -20.86 71.72
CA LEU A 11 33.05 -19.64 72.30
C LEU A 11 32.99 -18.48 71.30
N LEU A 12 34.00 -18.35 70.42
CA LEU A 12 34.02 -17.38 69.32
C LEU A 12 33.01 -17.73 68.20
N LEU A 13 32.80 -19.01 67.91
CA LEU A 13 31.77 -19.47 66.96
C LEU A 13 30.34 -19.30 67.49
N CYS A 14 30.12 -19.39 68.81
CA CYS A 14 28.81 -19.12 69.41
C CYS A 14 28.47 -17.62 69.53
N GLN A 15 29.42 -16.70 69.33
CA GLN A 15 29.17 -15.25 69.41
C GLN A 15 28.81 -14.59 68.07
N GLN A 16 28.84 -15.31 66.94
CA GLN A 16 28.44 -14.75 65.64
C GLN A 16 26.99 -15.01 65.21
N ALA A 17 26.15 -15.59 66.09
CA ALA A 17 24.71 -15.73 65.84
C ALA A 17 23.91 -14.59 66.50
N PHE A 18 24.29 -13.33 66.26
CA PHE A 18 23.33 -12.23 66.41
C PHE A 18 22.37 -12.28 65.23
N ALA A 19 21.30 -13.07 65.38
CA ALA A 19 20.15 -13.00 64.48
C ALA A 19 19.59 -11.58 64.55
N GLN A 20 19.88 -10.78 63.54
CA GLN A 20 19.29 -9.45 63.35
C GLN A 20 17.76 -9.66 63.27
N ARG A 21 17.01 -9.10 64.22
CA ARG A 21 15.54 -9.23 64.26
C ARG A 21 14.95 -8.39 63.12
N ASN A 22 14.81 -8.99 61.94
CA ASN A 22 14.29 -8.32 60.75
C ASN A 22 12.81 -8.67 60.53
N ILE A 23 12.06 -7.71 59.98
CA ILE A 23 10.76 -7.99 59.37
C ILE A 23 11.04 -8.86 58.14
N GLU A 24 10.32 -9.96 58.01
CA GLU A 24 10.42 -10.80 56.84
C GLU A 24 9.29 -10.48 55.87
N THR A 25 9.65 -10.32 54.60
CA THR A 25 8.68 -10.25 53.51
C THR A 25 8.42 -11.67 53.00
N ARG A 26 7.18 -12.15 53.10
CA ARG A 26 6.78 -13.49 52.63
C ARG A 26 5.78 -13.37 51.48
N LEU A 27 5.92 -14.17 50.42
CA LEU A 27 4.96 -14.22 49.32
C LEU A 27 3.69 -14.95 49.77
N GLY A 28 2.57 -14.24 49.86
CA GLY A 28 1.28 -14.78 50.30
C GLY A 28 0.36 -15.22 49.16
N TYR A 29 0.51 -14.63 47.97
CA TYR A 29 -0.26 -14.96 46.76
C TYR A 29 0.50 -14.55 45.50
N SER A 30 0.32 -15.31 44.42
CA SER A 30 0.86 -15.02 43.09
C SER A 30 -0.17 -15.35 42.02
N TYR A 31 -0.35 -14.43 41.08
CA TYR A 31 -1.19 -14.57 39.90
C TYR A 31 -0.40 -14.14 38.67
N ASN A 32 -0.49 -14.92 37.60
CA ASN A 32 -0.01 -14.56 36.28
C ASN A 32 -1.22 -14.66 35.34
N ASP A 33 -1.39 -13.66 34.47
CA ASP A 33 -2.48 -13.68 33.48
C ASP A 33 -2.17 -14.71 32.40
N ASP A 34 -3.18 -15.48 31.98
CA ASP A 34 -3.03 -16.50 30.93
C ASP A 34 -2.95 -15.90 29.51
N PHE A 35 -3.00 -14.58 29.37
CA PHE A 35 -2.90 -13.90 28.08
C PHE A 35 -1.53 -14.14 27.42
N ALA A 36 -1.56 -14.53 26.15
CA ALA A 36 -0.36 -14.72 25.34
C ALA A 36 0.20 -13.37 24.86
N PHE A 37 1.11 -12.80 25.65
CA PHE A 37 1.82 -11.58 25.28
C PHE A 37 2.79 -11.84 24.12
N THR A 38 2.58 -11.13 23.02
CA THR A 38 3.41 -11.08 21.81
C THR A 38 4.47 -9.97 21.89
N ASP A 39 5.34 -9.89 20.89
CA ASP A 39 6.52 -9.01 20.88
C ASP A 39 6.20 -7.50 20.87
N GLU A 40 4.99 -7.13 20.44
CA GLU A 40 4.51 -5.74 20.47
C GLU A 40 4.19 -5.23 21.89
N TRP A 41 4.03 -6.13 22.89
CA TRP A 41 3.84 -5.80 24.30
C TRP A 41 5.18 -5.55 25.00
N GLN A 42 5.91 -4.55 24.51
CA GLN A 42 7.31 -4.33 24.86
C GLN A 42 7.53 -3.41 26.05
N TYR A 43 6.49 -2.90 26.71
CA TYR A 43 6.64 -1.97 27.84
C TYR A 43 6.12 -2.54 29.15
N LEU A 44 6.76 -2.23 30.29
CA LEU A 44 6.33 -2.59 31.64
C LEU A 44 5.95 -1.36 32.45
N SER A 45 4.81 -1.41 33.12
CA SER A 45 4.49 -0.51 34.23
C SER A 45 4.25 -1.32 35.50
N THR A 46 4.75 -0.82 36.64
CA THR A 46 4.60 -1.50 37.94
C THR A 46 3.95 -0.57 38.95
N ASP A 47 2.76 -0.97 39.39
CA ASP A 47 1.99 -0.31 40.44
C ASP A 47 2.13 -1.07 41.75
N ILE A 48 2.32 -0.34 42.84
CA ILE A 48 2.45 -0.89 44.18
C ILE A 48 1.40 -0.30 45.11
N TYR A 49 0.73 -1.18 45.85
CA TYR A 49 -0.31 -0.83 46.81
C TYR A 49 0.07 -1.35 48.19
N LEU A 50 0.22 -0.46 49.18
CA LEU A 50 0.39 -0.83 50.58
C LEU A 50 -0.97 -0.86 51.29
N PHE A 51 -1.31 -1.98 51.92
CA PHE A 51 -2.53 -2.20 52.69
C PHE A 51 -2.22 -2.52 54.15
N ASN A 52 -3.19 -2.27 55.03
CA ASN A 52 -3.07 -2.53 56.47
C ASN A 52 -1.84 -1.86 57.12
N GLY A 53 -1.41 -0.68 56.64
CA GLY A 53 -0.20 -0.02 57.12
C GLY A 53 -0.20 0.28 58.62
N ASN A 54 -1.36 0.62 59.19
CA ASN A 54 -1.55 0.78 60.64
C ASN A 54 -1.16 -0.47 61.46
N LYS A 55 -1.16 -1.67 60.88
CA LYS A 55 -0.78 -2.93 61.54
C LYS A 55 0.74 -3.12 61.65
N PHE A 56 1.57 -2.22 61.10
CA PHE A 56 3.01 -2.28 61.36
C PHE A 56 3.35 -2.11 62.84
N THR A 57 2.53 -1.36 63.58
CA THR A 57 2.59 -1.29 65.04
C THR A 57 2.55 -2.68 65.69
N ARG A 58 1.68 -3.58 65.22
CA ARG A 58 1.63 -4.98 65.69
C ARG A 58 2.92 -5.73 65.37
N VAL A 59 3.40 -5.65 64.12
CA VAL A 59 4.62 -6.32 63.67
C VAL A 59 5.83 -5.93 64.52
N LEU A 60 6.02 -4.63 64.79
CA LEU A 60 7.15 -4.12 65.59
C LEU A 60 7.08 -4.57 67.04
N ASN A 61 5.89 -4.54 67.66
CA ASN A 61 5.71 -5.02 69.04
C ASN A 61 5.91 -6.54 69.14
N GLU A 62 5.47 -7.32 68.14
CA GLU A 62 5.71 -8.77 68.07
C GLU A 62 7.19 -9.12 67.80
N LEU A 63 7.93 -8.28 67.07
CA LEU A 63 9.39 -8.42 66.90
C LEU A 63 10.16 -8.22 68.22
N GLU A 64 9.74 -7.26 69.04
CA GLU A 64 10.38 -6.98 70.32
C GLU A 64 9.98 -8.03 71.38
N LYS A 65 8.68 -8.30 71.52
CA LYS A 65 8.10 -9.13 72.59
C LYS A 65 8.03 -10.61 72.22
N GLY A 66 8.07 -10.98 70.94
CA GLY A 66 7.85 -12.35 70.44
C GLY A 66 6.37 -12.67 70.27
N VAL A 67 6.02 -13.45 69.24
CA VAL A 67 4.61 -13.77 68.89
C VAL A 67 3.92 -14.66 69.94
N ARG A 68 4.69 -15.51 70.66
CA ARG A 68 4.15 -16.48 71.63
C ARG A 68 4.80 -16.48 73.01
N LYS A 69 6.00 -15.90 73.18
CA LYS A 69 6.73 -15.86 74.46
C LYS A 69 7.52 -14.56 74.61
N PRO A 70 7.52 -13.92 75.80
CA PRO A 70 8.26 -12.69 76.05
C PRO A 70 9.78 -12.89 75.86
N LYS A 71 10.36 -12.12 74.94
CA LYS A 71 11.82 -12.11 74.67
C LYS A 71 12.55 -11.11 75.59
N LYS A 72 13.84 -11.34 75.86
CA LYS A 72 14.70 -10.35 76.56
C LYS A 72 14.70 -9.03 75.79
N LYS A 73 14.46 -7.93 76.50
CA LYS A 73 14.57 -6.55 76.00
C LYS A 73 16.06 -6.23 75.80
N TYR A 74 16.44 -5.81 74.61
CA TYR A 74 17.77 -5.29 74.33
C TYR A 74 17.70 -3.76 74.25
N GLY A 75 18.74 -3.07 74.72
CA GLY A 75 18.74 -1.62 74.97
C GLY A 75 18.67 -0.69 73.75
N ASN A 76 18.35 -1.19 72.55
CA ASN A 76 18.26 -0.39 71.33
C ASN A 76 16.79 -0.15 71.00
N SER A 77 16.35 1.10 70.98
CA SER A 77 15.02 1.47 70.51
C SER A 77 14.94 1.43 68.98
N LEU A 78 13.79 1.00 68.46
CA LEU A 78 13.46 1.11 67.04
C LEU A 78 13.15 2.58 66.71
N GLU A 79 13.74 3.10 65.63
CA GLU A 79 13.59 4.51 65.22
C GLU A 79 12.76 4.65 63.94
N TYR A 80 13.02 3.79 62.95
CA TYR A 80 12.32 3.84 61.65
C TYR A 80 11.92 2.45 61.15
N LEU A 81 10.86 2.40 60.36
CA LEU A 81 10.49 1.27 59.52
C LEU A 81 10.72 1.66 58.06
N PHE A 82 11.69 1.02 57.43
CA PHE A 82 12.09 1.31 56.06
C PHE A 82 11.66 0.19 55.12
N ILE A 83 10.95 0.54 54.04
CA ILE A 83 10.48 -0.41 53.02
C ILE A 83 11.11 -0.02 51.70
N THR A 84 11.78 -0.98 51.06
CA THR A 84 12.41 -0.82 49.75
C THR A 84 11.87 -1.82 48.74
N ALA A 85 11.95 -1.45 47.47
CA ALA A 85 11.74 -2.36 46.36
C ALA A 85 13.00 -2.43 45.50
N GLN A 86 13.29 -3.62 45.00
CA GLN A 86 14.34 -3.85 44.02
C GLN A 86 13.73 -4.61 42.85
N LEU A 87 13.84 -4.08 41.64
CA LEU A 87 13.35 -4.75 40.46
C LEU A 87 14.41 -5.73 39.95
N LYS A 88 14.02 -7.00 39.81
CA LYS A 88 14.89 -8.06 39.30
C LYS A 88 14.94 -8.02 37.78
N ASN A 89 16.06 -8.49 37.25
CA ASN A 89 16.33 -8.68 35.83
C ASN A 89 16.45 -7.38 35.00
N MET A 90 16.13 -6.22 35.56
CA MET A 90 16.25 -4.97 34.84
C MET A 90 17.69 -4.43 34.78
N LYS A 91 18.17 -4.10 33.56
CA LYS A 91 19.52 -3.55 33.30
C LYS A 91 19.49 -2.15 32.66
N LEU A 92 18.56 -1.29 33.06
CA LEU A 92 18.44 0.06 32.48
C LEU A 92 19.59 0.99 32.89
N PHE A 93 20.19 0.77 34.06
CA PHE A 93 21.12 1.70 34.69
C PHE A 93 22.50 1.07 34.94
N GLY A 94 22.92 0.17 34.05
CA GLY A 94 24.16 -0.61 34.18
C GLY A 94 23.93 -2.01 34.74
N ASN A 95 25.00 -2.61 35.28
CA ASN A 95 24.97 -3.97 35.85
C ASN A 95 24.47 -4.02 37.31
N ASP A 96 24.29 -2.86 37.95
CA ASP A 96 23.92 -2.76 39.36
C ASP A 96 22.41 -2.60 39.53
N ALA A 97 21.84 -3.30 40.51
CA ALA A 97 20.41 -3.23 40.77
C ALA A 97 20.03 -1.94 41.50
N ILE A 98 19.00 -1.26 41.00
CA ILE A 98 18.44 -0.09 41.66
C ILE A 98 17.52 -0.50 42.80
N VAL A 99 17.69 0.17 43.94
CA VAL A 99 16.85 0.02 45.12
C VAL A 99 16.01 1.27 45.32
N TYR A 100 14.69 1.12 45.19
CA TYR A 100 13.70 2.17 45.35
C TYR A 100 13.28 2.27 46.82
N PRO A 101 13.48 3.43 47.48
CA PRO A 101 12.97 3.65 48.84
C PRO A 101 11.47 3.92 48.75
N LEU A 102 10.60 2.98 49.14
CA LEU A 102 9.15 3.16 48.98
C LEU A 102 8.54 3.96 50.13
N TYR A 103 8.90 3.59 51.35
CA TYR A 103 8.37 4.20 52.56
C TYR A 103 9.45 4.26 53.64
N ASN A 104 9.45 5.34 54.43
CA ASN A 104 10.19 5.42 55.69
C ASN A 104 9.25 5.97 56.77
N PHE A 105 8.77 5.09 57.64
CA PHE A 105 7.85 5.48 58.73
C PHE A 105 8.63 5.74 60.00
N TYR A 106 8.35 6.87 60.65
CA TYR A 106 8.90 7.15 61.98
C TYR A 106 8.19 6.30 63.04
N ILE A 107 8.98 5.75 63.97
CA ILE A 107 8.50 4.95 65.09
C ILE A 107 8.58 5.79 66.36
N ASN A 108 7.43 6.01 67.00
CA ASN A 108 7.38 6.59 68.33
C ASN A 108 7.25 5.48 69.38
N HIS A 109 7.89 5.65 70.53
CA HIS A 109 7.82 4.70 71.64
C HIS A 109 7.07 5.36 72.81
N ASP A 110 5.81 4.97 72.98
CA ASP A 110 4.91 5.51 74.01
C ASP A 110 4.63 4.44 75.07
N LYS A 111 5.01 4.71 76.33
CA LYS A 111 4.66 3.95 77.55
C LYS A 111 4.55 2.41 77.39
N ARG A 112 5.55 1.77 76.75
CA ARG A 112 5.77 0.31 76.57
C ARG A 112 5.33 -0.30 75.23
N GLU A 113 4.90 0.50 74.26
CA GLU A 113 4.57 0.02 72.90
C GLU A 113 5.15 0.94 71.83
N TYR A 114 5.63 0.33 70.75
CA TYR A 114 5.98 1.06 69.53
C TYR A 114 4.70 1.42 68.79
N LYS A 115 4.62 2.65 68.28
CA LYS A 115 3.55 3.14 67.40
C LYS A 115 4.18 3.68 66.12
N THR A 116 3.71 3.21 64.99
CA THR A 116 4.10 3.72 63.66
C THR A 116 3.19 4.85 63.25
N GLN A 117 3.76 5.99 62.86
CA GLN A 117 3.01 7.04 62.17
C GLN A 117 2.90 6.65 60.68
N VAL A 118 1.76 6.07 60.32
CA VAL A 118 1.43 5.73 58.93
C VAL A 118 0.21 6.55 58.54
N SER A 119 0.31 7.35 57.48
CA SER A 119 -0.84 8.07 56.94
C SER A 119 -1.95 7.10 56.48
N ASP A 120 -3.21 7.45 56.76
CA ASP A 120 -4.38 6.64 56.37
C ASP A 120 -4.65 6.67 54.85
N HIS A 121 -4.08 7.64 54.12
CA HIS A 121 -4.26 7.82 52.68
C HIS A 121 -3.02 7.37 51.89
N LEU A 122 -2.80 6.05 51.86
CA LEU A 122 -1.74 5.46 51.03
C LEU A 122 -2.24 5.31 49.58
N GLU A 123 -1.96 6.29 48.73
CA GLU A 123 -2.21 6.16 47.29
C GLU A 123 -1.28 5.11 46.64
N VAL A 124 -1.63 4.67 45.44
CA VAL A 124 -0.81 3.79 44.61
C VAL A 124 0.54 4.44 44.30
N VAL A 125 1.61 3.67 44.45
CA VAL A 125 2.96 4.09 44.06
C VAL A 125 3.30 3.43 42.74
N ARG A 126 3.37 4.20 41.65
CA ARG A 126 3.89 3.72 40.37
C ARG A 126 5.40 3.92 40.36
N ILE A 127 6.16 2.86 40.56
CA ILE A 127 7.63 2.95 40.55
C ILE A 127 8.12 3.21 39.13
N ILE A 128 7.53 2.50 38.15
CA ILE A 128 7.94 2.53 36.75
C ILE A 128 6.71 2.64 35.86
N ASP A 129 6.83 3.50 34.86
CA ASP A 129 5.86 3.63 33.79
C ASP A 129 6.53 3.46 32.42
N LYS A 130 6.02 2.50 31.65
CA LYS A 130 6.35 2.26 30.24
C LYS A 130 7.84 1.96 30.00
N MET A 131 8.39 1.06 30.81
CA MET A 131 9.77 0.62 30.67
C MET A 131 9.93 -0.41 29.55
N PRO A 132 10.92 -0.26 28.65
CA PRO A 132 11.19 -1.25 27.62
C PRO A 132 11.62 -2.59 28.23
N LEU A 133 11.00 -3.67 27.77
CA LEU A 133 11.36 -5.03 28.07
C LEU A 133 12.40 -5.50 27.06
N SER A 134 13.55 -5.99 27.54
CA SER A 134 14.43 -6.78 26.68
C SER A 134 13.74 -8.10 26.33
N SER A 135 13.84 -8.55 25.08
CA SER A 135 13.25 -9.78 24.51
C SER A 135 13.51 -11.08 25.27
N THR A 136 14.38 -11.08 26.28
CA THR A 136 14.76 -12.25 27.08
C THR A 136 14.06 -12.36 28.43
N GLN A 137 13.21 -11.41 28.82
CA GLN A 137 12.65 -11.35 30.18
C GLN A 137 11.13 -11.37 30.19
N ASN A 138 10.60 -12.59 30.25
CA ASN A 138 9.16 -12.83 30.39
C ASN A 138 8.60 -12.51 31.78
N SER A 139 9.46 -12.20 32.76
CA SER A 139 9.05 -11.84 34.11
C SER A 139 9.98 -10.80 34.73
N ILE A 140 9.43 -9.63 35.04
CA ILE A 140 10.05 -8.65 35.93
C ILE A 140 9.35 -8.73 37.27
N ASP A 141 10.15 -8.96 38.30
CA ASP A 141 9.67 -9.14 39.66
C ASP A 141 10.23 -8.05 40.55
N ALA A 142 9.36 -7.40 41.31
CA ALA A 142 9.81 -6.57 42.43
C ALA A 142 10.07 -7.45 43.65
N VAL A 143 11.29 -7.39 44.18
CA VAL A 143 11.59 -7.88 45.53
C VAL A 143 11.32 -6.74 46.50
N ILE A 144 10.38 -6.95 47.40
CA ILE A 144 10.04 -6.00 48.45
C ILE A 144 10.75 -6.41 49.74
N ASN A 145 11.49 -5.50 50.35
CA ASN A 145 12.17 -5.72 51.62
C ASN A 145 11.70 -4.69 52.63
N ALA A 146 11.28 -5.14 53.81
CA ALA A 146 11.00 -4.27 54.95
C ALA A 146 12.04 -4.51 56.04
N LYS A 147 12.57 -3.42 56.62
CA LYS A 147 13.54 -3.48 57.70
C LYS A 147 13.19 -2.47 58.79
N ALA A 148 13.24 -2.90 60.04
CA ALA A 148 13.19 -2.00 61.19
C ALA A 148 14.63 -1.55 61.51
N VAL A 149 14.84 -0.24 61.58
CA VAL A 149 16.14 0.41 61.82
C VAL A 149 16.18 0.90 63.26
N THR A 150 17.22 0.52 64.00
CA THR A 150 17.45 1.00 65.37
C THR A 150 18.23 2.30 65.39
N ASN A 151 18.23 3.02 66.51
CA ASN A 151 19.01 4.26 66.65
C ASN A 151 20.51 4.07 66.35
N ASN A 152 21.05 2.86 66.56
CA ASN A 152 22.46 2.54 66.33
C ASN A 152 22.74 2.12 64.87
N ASP A 153 21.72 1.81 64.10
CA ASP A 153 21.81 1.42 62.68
C ASP A 153 21.61 2.62 61.74
N GLY A 154 21.71 3.84 62.26
CA GLY A 154 21.41 5.07 61.55
C GLY A 154 22.20 5.27 60.25
N ASP A 155 23.42 4.73 60.16
CA ASP A 155 24.27 4.86 58.97
C ASP A 155 23.80 4.00 57.79
N GLN A 156 22.90 3.03 58.00
CA GLN A 156 22.47 2.10 56.94
C GLN A 156 21.65 2.78 55.84
N VAL A 157 20.78 3.73 56.18
CA VAL A 157 19.99 4.48 55.18
C VAL A 157 20.89 5.44 54.40
N PHE A 158 21.85 6.08 55.08
CA PHE A 158 22.85 6.94 54.42
C PHE A 158 23.76 6.12 53.50
N SER A 159 24.20 4.95 53.93
CA SER A 159 24.99 4.02 53.13
C SER A 159 24.23 3.54 51.89
N LEU A 160 22.93 3.23 52.01
CA LEU A 160 22.09 2.88 50.87
C LEU A 160 22.00 4.03 49.87
N VAL A 161 21.69 5.25 50.33
CA VAL A 161 21.61 6.42 49.46
C VAL A 161 22.95 6.70 48.79
N ALA A 162 24.05 6.70 49.54
CA ALA A 162 25.39 6.93 49.00
C ALA A 162 25.77 5.89 47.93
N ASN A 163 25.54 4.60 48.20
CA ASN A 163 25.81 3.53 47.24
C ASN A 163 24.97 3.70 45.96
N GLN A 164 23.69 4.06 46.08
CA GLN A 164 22.84 4.29 44.92
C GLN A 164 23.30 5.52 44.12
N LEU A 165 23.65 6.63 44.76
CA LEU A 165 24.16 7.83 44.08
C LEU A 165 25.49 7.58 43.36
N VAL A 166 26.41 6.82 43.97
CA VAL A 166 27.68 6.41 43.34
C VAL A 166 27.44 5.49 42.14
N ASN A 167 26.41 4.65 42.17
CA ASN A 167 26.07 3.80 41.03
C ASN A 167 25.42 4.62 39.90
N LEU A 168 24.54 5.56 40.25
CA LEU A 168 23.92 6.46 39.26
C LEU A 168 24.94 7.40 38.61
N SER A 169 25.98 7.84 39.33
CA SER A 169 27.01 8.73 38.77
C SER A 169 27.92 8.08 37.73
N LYS A 170 27.96 6.74 37.68
CA LYS A 170 28.70 5.98 36.65
C LYS A 170 27.99 5.95 35.29
N LEU A 171 26.74 6.44 35.21
CA LEU A 171 25.98 6.50 33.97
C LEU A 171 26.51 7.62 33.07
N THR A 172 26.89 7.28 31.84
CA THR A 172 27.46 8.24 30.88
C THR A 172 26.43 9.27 30.38
N ASN A 173 25.15 8.87 30.30
CA ASN A 173 24.03 9.73 29.90
C ASN A 173 22.80 9.45 30.81
N PRO A 174 22.65 10.13 31.95
CA PRO A 174 21.52 9.90 32.86
C PRO A 174 20.21 10.43 32.24
N SER A 175 19.16 9.61 32.23
CA SER A 175 17.82 10.02 31.80
C SER A 175 17.11 10.87 32.85
N SER A 176 16.05 11.60 32.47
CA SER A 176 15.20 12.37 33.40
C SER A 176 14.64 11.50 34.54
N ALA A 177 14.37 10.23 34.25
CA ALA A 177 14.02 9.18 35.20
C ALA A 177 15.07 8.98 36.31
N VAL A 178 16.36 8.95 35.95
CA VAL A 178 17.47 8.84 36.92
C VAL A 178 17.50 10.05 37.84
N LEU A 179 17.36 11.25 37.25
CA LEU A 179 17.37 12.50 38.01
C LEU A 179 16.19 12.57 39.00
N SER A 180 15.02 12.06 38.60
CA SER A 180 13.86 11.95 39.49
C SER A 180 14.14 11.03 40.69
N LEU A 181 14.83 9.90 40.45
CA LEU A 181 15.25 8.99 41.52
C LEU A 181 16.28 9.64 42.47
N VAL A 182 17.21 10.43 41.96
CA VAL A 182 18.13 11.24 42.78
C VAL A 182 17.35 12.22 43.67
N GLY A 183 16.33 12.88 43.11
CA GLY A 183 15.41 13.74 43.87
C GLY A 183 14.70 12.99 45.00
N GLU A 184 14.23 11.76 44.74
CA GLU A 184 13.60 10.91 45.75
C GLU A 184 14.55 10.50 46.88
N PHE A 185 15.82 10.20 46.58
CA PHE A 185 16.82 10.00 47.62
C PHE A 185 17.04 11.26 48.47
N GLY A 186 17.05 12.45 47.85
CA GLY A 186 17.11 13.72 48.58
C GLY A 186 15.91 13.93 49.50
N ASN A 187 14.71 13.65 49.02
CA ASN A 187 13.47 13.72 49.80
C ASN A 187 13.48 12.76 50.98
N LEU A 188 13.99 11.53 50.81
CA LEU A 188 14.17 10.57 51.89
C LEU A 188 15.08 11.11 52.99
N LEU A 189 16.23 11.69 52.62
CA LEU A 189 17.16 12.27 53.58
C LEU A 189 16.53 13.44 54.34
N ASN A 190 15.80 14.31 53.64
CA ASN A 190 15.11 15.46 54.26
C ASN A 190 13.97 15.04 55.20
N ALA A 191 13.17 14.04 54.81
CA ALA A 191 12.11 13.52 55.67
C ALA A 191 12.69 12.89 56.94
N ARG A 192 13.81 12.18 56.80
CA ARG A 192 14.52 11.58 57.93
C ARG A 192 15.08 12.61 58.90
N THR A 193 15.77 13.65 58.42
CA THR A 193 16.28 14.72 59.29
C THR A 193 15.14 15.43 60.04
N GLY A 194 13.98 15.58 59.40
CA GLY A 194 12.77 16.12 60.01
C GLY A 194 11.97 15.16 60.89
N LYS A 195 12.37 13.88 61.03
CA LYS A 195 11.60 12.80 61.69
C LYS A 195 10.16 12.68 61.17
N LYS A 196 9.97 12.88 59.87
CA LYS A 196 8.69 12.79 59.18
C LYS A 196 8.56 11.48 58.41
N GLU A 197 7.33 11.10 58.11
CA GLU A 197 7.04 10.04 57.14
C GLU A 197 7.59 10.43 55.77
N TYR A 198 8.25 9.48 55.11
CA TYR A 198 8.59 9.57 53.69
C TYR A 198 7.77 8.55 52.90
N LYS A 199 7.27 8.99 51.76
CA LYS A 199 6.56 8.19 50.76
C LYS A 199 7.16 8.52 49.40
N PHE A 200 7.51 7.49 48.64
CA PHE A 200 7.94 7.63 47.25
C PHE A 200 6.80 8.23 46.42
N SER A 201 7.07 9.33 45.74
CA SER A 201 6.04 10.10 45.01
C SER A 201 6.32 10.22 43.51
N SER A 202 7.56 10.06 43.09
CA SER A 202 7.98 10.19 41.70
C SER A 202 7.61 8.94 40.91
N THR A 203 6.98 9.12 39.76
CA THR A 203 6.85 8.05 38.77
C THR A 203 8.01 8.12 37.80
N ILE A 204 8.77 7.05 37.64
CA ILE A 204 9.79 6.99 36.57
C ILE A 204 9.08 6.76 35.24
N ARG A 205 8.87 7.84 34.48
CA ARG A 205 8.33 7.80 33.12
C ARG A 205 9.48 7.83 32.12
N LEU A 206 9.57 6.81 31.27
CA LEU A 206 10.54 6.77 30.17
C LEU A 206 9.95 7.24 28.83
N TYR A 207 8.62 7.22 28.71
CA TYR A 207 7.88 7.74 27.56
C TYR A 207 6.82 8.75 28.01
N GLU A 208 6.93 9.98 27.54
CA GLU A 208 5.90 11.02 27.69
C GLU A 208 5.03 11.11 26.42
N GLY A 209 3.72 11.29 26.59
CA GLY A 209 2.86 11.78 25.50
C GLY A 209 1.97 10.77 24.73
N GLN A 210 1.91 9.49 25.10
CA GLN A 210 1.00 8.53 24.44
C GLN A 210 0.26 7.64 25.43
N ASP A 211 -1.06 7.50 25.25
CA ASP A 211 -1.86 6.47 25.92
C ASP A 211 -1.62 5.12 25.25
N PHE A 212 -0.84 4.27 25.92
CA PHE A 212 -0.62 2.90 25.49
C PHE A 212 -1.74 2.02 26.05
N ASP A 213 -2.18 1.05 25.25
CA ASP A 213 -3.05 0.00 25.74
C ASP A 213 -2.28 -0.84 26.75
N THR A 214 -2.81 -0.93 27.97
CA THR A 214 -2.17 -1.60 29.11
C THR A 214 -2.97 -2.82 29.50
N ARG A 215 -2.26 -3.91 29.82
CA ARG A 215 -2.87 -5.16 30.28
C ARG A 215 -2.07 -5.77 31.41
N LEU A 216 -2.77 -6.25 32.42
CA LEU A 216 -2.22 -6.90 33.61
C LEU A 216 -1.48 -8.17 33.17
N HIS A 217 -0.23 -8.27 33.62
CA HIS A 217 0.62 -9.41 33.35
C HIS A 217 0.73 -10.30 34.59
N SER A 218 0.97 -9.71 35.76
CA SER A 218 1.08 -10.47 37.00
C SER A 218 0.76 -9.64 38.23
N VAL A 219 0.30 -10.32 39.28
CA VAL A 219 0.07 -9.75 40.61
C VAL A 219 0.74 -10.60 41.67
N ARG A 220 1.52 -9.98 42.54
CA ARG A 220 2.15 -10.63 43.68
C ARG A 220 1.79 -9.91 44.96
N ILE A 221 1.41 -10.68 45.98
CA ILE A 221 1.07 -10.15 47.29
C ILE A 221 2.12 -10.57 48.29
N TYR A 222 2.82 -9.59 48.83
CA TYR A 222 3.87 -9.75 49.82
C TYR A 222 3.33 -9.35 51.19
N VAL A 223 3.48 -10.20 52.19
CA VAL A 223 3.04 -9.93 53.57
C VAL A 223 4.25 -9.68 54.45
N PHE A 224 4.16 -8.66 55.30
CA PHE A 224 5.21 -8.30 56.24
C PHE A 224 4.94 -8.91 57.61
N VAL A 225 5.80 -9.82 58.04
CA VAL A 225 5.64 -10.55 59.30
C VAL A 225 6.91 -10.55 60.15
N PRO A 226 6.80 -10.73 61.47
CA PRO A 226 7.95 -11.05 62.30
C PRO A 226 8.61 -12.36 61.87
N SER A 227 9.92 -12.50 62.09
CA SER A 227 10.70 -13.69 61.70
C SER A 227 10.23 -15.01 62.34
N ASP A 228 9.41 -14.93 63.41
CA ASP A 228 8.85 -16.10 64.10
C ASP A 228 7.66 -16.73 63.35
N VAL A 229 7.09 -16.05 62.35
CA VAL A 229 5.93 -16.51 61.57
C VAL A 229 6.40 -17.38 60.40
N LYS A 230 6.16 -18.69 60.49
CA LYS A 230 6.72 -19.68 59.54
C LYS A 230 6.10 -19.67 58.13
N GLY A 231 4.88 -19.19 57.96
CA GLY A 231 4.22 -19.17 56.66
C GLY A 231 2.97 -18.30 56.64
N VAL A 232 2.71 -17.66 55.49
CA VAL A 232 1.53 -16.84 55.23
C VAL A 232 0.98 -17.25 53.86
N SER A 233 -0.32 -17.54 53.79
CA SER A 233 -1.00 -17.85 52.54
C SER A 233 -2.31 -17.08 52.51
N ILE A 234 -2.52 -16.32 51.44
CA ILE A 234 -3.76 -15.58 51.19
C ILE A 234 -4.63 -16.48 50.30
N LYS A 235 -5.62 -17.12 50.91
CA LYS A 235 -6.59 -17.94 50.19
C LYS A 235 -7.77 -17.08 49.78
N SER A 236 -7.71 -16.49 48.60
CA SER A 236 -8.88 -15.82 48.01
C SER A 236 -9.37 -16.58 46.79
N VAL A 237 -10.59 -17.13 46.89
CA VAL A 237 -11.24 -17.88 45.79
C VAL A 237 -11.66 -16.95 44.65
N LYS A 238 -11.99 -15.69 44.95
CA LYS A 238 -12.55 -14.73 43.99
C LYS A 238 -11.52 -13.75 43.42
N LEU A 239 -10.31 -13.70 43.98
CA LEU A 239 -9.29 -12.75 43.55
C LEU A 239 -8.80 -13.03 42.13
N GLY A 240 -8.59 -14.30 41.77
CA GLY A 240 -8.21 -14.68 40.40
C GLY A 240 -9.22 -14.20 39.35
N ASP A 241 -10.51 -14.42 39.59
CA ASP A 241 -11.60 -13.98 38.71
C ASP A 241 -11.70 -12.45 38.60
N TYR A 242 -11.43 -11.73 39.69
CA TYR A 242 -11.40 -10.27 39.67
C TYR A 242 -10.23 -9.77 38.81
N LEU A 243 -9.04 -10.33 38.99
CA LEU A 243 -7.82 -9.94 38.28
C LEU A 243 -7.94 -10.20 36.77
N SER A 244 -8.50 -11.34 36.37
CA SER A 244 -8.70 -11.66 34.94
C SER A 244 -9.73 -10.76 34.26
N LYS A 245 -10.79 -10.35 34.97
CA LYS A 245 -11.83 -9.45 34.44
C LYS A 245 -11.41 -7.97 34.40
N ASN A 246 -10.47 -7.57 35.26
CA ASN A 246 -10.03 -6.18 35.42
C ASN A 246 -8.57 -6.01 34.98
N SER A 247 -8.25 -6.48 33.77
CA SER A 247 -6.88 -6.52 33.27
C SER A 247 -6.28 -5.14 33.00
N ASN A 248 -7.06 -4.09 32.76
CA ASN A 248 -6.49 -2.81 32.29
C ASN A 248 -6.07 -1.89 33.44
N LYS A 249 -6.77 -1.98 34.59
CA LYS A 249 -6.46 -1.17 35.77
C LYS A 249 -7.08 -1.79 37.00
N LEU A 250 -6.30 -1.92 38.06
CA LEU A 250 -6.77 -2.40 39.35
C LEU A 250 -7.24 -1.24 40.23
N ASP A 251 -8.38 -1.44 40.90
CA ASP A 251 -8.91 -0.49 41.88
C ASP A 251 -8.49 -0.90 43.31
N ARG A 252 -8.02 0.08 44.09
CA ARG A 252 -7.50 -0.17 45.44
C ARG A 252 -8.56 -0.75 46.39
N LYS A 253 -9.79 -0.22 46.35
CA LYS A 253 -10.87 -0.67 47.26
C LYS A 253 -11.30 -2.09 46.93
N SER A 254 -11.45 -2.37 45.64
CA SER A 254 -11.78 -3.71 45.13
C SER A 254 -10.69 -4.73 45.51
N LEU A 255 -9.40 -4.37 45.34
CA LEU A 255 -8.29 -5.22 45.78
C LEU A 255 -8.36 -5.53 47.29
N GLU A 256 -8.64 -4.53 48.13
CA GLU A 256 -8.79 -4.72 49.58
C GLU A 256 -9.91 -5.70 49.92
N GLU A 257 -11.07 -5.55 49.27
CA GLU A 257 -12.24 -6.40 49.46
C GLU A 257 -11.97 -7.86 49.03
N PHE A 258 -11.45 -8.07 47.82
CA PHE A 258 -11.22 -9.41 47.29
C PHE A 258 -10.03 -10.13 47.94
N ILE A 259 -9.03 -9.40 48.43
CA ILE A 259 -7.91 -10.00 49.18
C ILE A 259 -8.35 -10.40 50.58
N GLY A 260 -9.16 -9.58 51.26
CA GLY A 260 -9.77 -9.89 52.56
C GLY A 260 -8.78 -10.17 53.70
N TYR A 261 -7.48 -9.97 53.50
CA TYR A 261 -6.43 -10.29 54.47
C TYR A 261 -6.30 -9.20 55.53
N LYS A 262 -6.42 -9.56 56.81
CA LYS A 262 -6.46 -8.61 57.93
C LYS A 262 -5.40 -8.84 59.01
N ASP A 263 -4.58 -9.88 58.93
CA ASP A 263 -3.71 -10.22 60.06
C ASP A 263 -2.48 -9.30 60.20
N TYR A 264 -1.87 -8.98 59.05
CA TYR A 264 -0.62 -8.22 58.97
C TYR A 264 -0.65 -7.21 57.80
N PRO A 265 0.25 -6.21 57.80
CA PRO A 265 0.48 -5.35 56.64
C PRO A 265 0.87 -6.17 55.41
N PHE A 266 0.39 -5.77 54.24
CA PHE A 266 0.74 -6.43 52.99
C PHE A 266 0.85 -5.45 51.83
N MET A 267 1.61 -5.83 50.82
CA MET A 267 1.89 -5.06 49.64
C MET A 267 1.49 -5.85 48.39
N VAL A 268 0.68 -5.24 47.53
CA VAL A 268 0.32 -5.78 46.22
C VAL A 268 1.21 -5.13 45.18
N VAL A 269 1.93 -5.93 44.42
CA VAL A 269 2.72 -5.52 43.26
C VAL A 269 1.96 -5.98 42.02
N ALA A 270 1.47 -5.04 41.22
CA ALA A 270 0.78 -5.28 39.97
C ALA A 270 1.67 -4.85 38.80
N ASN A 271 2.00 -5.80 37.94
CA ASN A 271 2.77 -5.57 36.73
C ASN A 271 1.83 -5.55 35.53
N TYR A 272 1.95 -4.51 34.72
CA TYR A 272 1.23 -4.35 33.45
C TYR A 272 2.23 -4.38 32.31
N LYS A 273 1.85 -5.01 31.21
CA LYS A 273 2.51 -4.80 29.93
C LYS A 273 1.74 -3.76 29.13
N SER A 274 2.45 -2.92 28.38
CA SER A 274 1.85 -1.94 27.47
C SER A 274 2.25 -2.25 26.03
N LEU A 275 1.28 -2.09 25.15
CA LEU A 275 1.41 -2.26 23.71
C LEU A 275 2.20 -1.09 23.11
N TYR A 276 3.07 -1.36 22.15
CA TYR A 276 3.66 -0.30 21.33
C TYR A 276 2.63 0.37 20.44
N LYS A 277 2.66 1.69 20.38
CA LYS A 277 1.73 2.48 19.60
C LYS A 277 2.47 3.48 18.72
N MET A 278 2.09 3.51 17.46
CA MET A 278 2.58 4.48 16.49
C MET A 278 1.77 5.77 16.60
N ASP A 279 2.41 6.89 16.29
CA ASP A 279 1.68 8.13 16.03
C ASP A 279 0.88 7.92 14.73
N VAL A 280 -0.47 7.89 14.84
CA VAL A 280 -1.40 7.74 13.72
C VAL A 280 -1.29 8.97 12.83
N LEU A 281 -1.09 8.77 11.53
CA LEU A 281 -0.94 9.86 10.57
C LEU A 281 -2.07 9.85 9.54
N THR A 282 -2.64 11.03 9.30
CA THR A 282 -3.46 11.27 8.11
C THR A 282 -2.59 11.68 6.93
N GLY A 283 -3.06 11.45 5.70
CA GLY A 283 -2.29 11.76 4.48
C GLY A 283 -1.88 13.25 4.35
N ASP A 284 -2.61 14.17 4.99
CA ASP A 284 -2.29 15.60 4.96
C ASP A 284 -1.16 15.97 5.92
N GLU A 285 -1.05 15.29 7.06
CA GLU A 285 0.00 15.50 8.06
C GLU A 285 1.37 15.01 7.60
N VAL A 286 1.42 14.07 6.64
CA VAL A 286 2.68 13.57 6.11
C VAL A 286 3.40 14.67 5.32
N THR A 287 4.53 15.10 5.87
CA THR A 287 5.46 16.10 5.33
C THR A 287 6.91 15.64 5.52
N LEU A 288 7.85 16.16 4.72
CA LEU A 288 9.27 15.79 4.83
C LEU A 288 9.87 16.15 6.21
N ASP A 289 9.45 17.27 6.81
CA ASP A 289 9.88 17.67 8.15
C ASP A 289 9.41 16.68 9.22
N LEU A 290 8.13 16.25 9.16
CA LEU A 290 7.59 15.25 10.06
C LEU A 290 8.34 13.91 9.94
N ILE A 291 8.65 13.49 8.70
CA ILE A 291 9.36 12.25 8.42
C ILE A 291 10.77 12.28 9.04
N GLU A 292 11.53 13.37 8.87
CA GLU A 292 12.87 13.49 9.47
C GLU A 292 12.80 13.59 11.00
N LYS A 293 11.81 14.30 11.57
CA LYS A 293 11.58 14.30 13.02
C LYS A 293 11.27 12.91 13.56
N ARG A 294 10.41 12.14 12.88
CA ARG A 294 10.08 10.75 13.27
C ARG A 294 11.32 9.86 13.20
N LYS A 295 12.11 9.97 12.15
CA LYS A 295 13.38 9.26 11.98
C LYS A 295 14.37 9.55 13.10
N GLN A 296 14.56 10.81 13.48
CA GLN A 296 15.43 11.18 14.60
C GLN A 296 14.88 10.65 15.94
N LYS A 297 13.58 10.77 16.17
CA LYS A 297 12.90 10.27 17.38
C LYS A 297 13.12 8.76 17.54
N ILE A 298 12.94 7.97 16.48
CA ILE A 298 13.08 6.52 16.56
C ILE A 298 14.54 6.05 16.68
N VAL A 299 15.49 6.73 16.02
CA VAL A 299 16.93 6.43 16.18
C VAL A 299 17.38 6.71 17.61
N SER A 300 17.02 7.88 18.15
CA SER A 300 17.32 8.23 19.55
C SER A 300 16.68 7.25 20.54
N ALA A 301 15.42 6.86 20.31
CA ALA A 301 14.75 5.87 21.13
C ALA A 301 15.45 4.51 21.09
N TYR A 302 15.93 4.07 19.92
CA TYR A 302 16.66 2.81 19.78
C TYR A 302 18.04 2.85 20.45
N GLU A 303 18.80 3.95 20.28
CA GLU A 303 20.09 4.15 20.96
C GLU A 303 19.97 4.13 22.49
N GLN A 304 18.85 4.67 23.00
CA GLN A 304 18.50 4.64 24.42
C GLN A 304 17.90 3.31 24.88
N LYS A 305 17.83 2.29 23.99
CA LYS A 305 17.21 0.97 24.24
C LYS A 305 15.75 1.06 24.67
N LEU A 306 15.05 2.08 24.17
CA LEU A 306 13.65 2.33 24.47
C LEU A 306 12.66 1.55 23.59
N VAL A 307 13.15 0.98 22.49
CA VAL A 307 12.39 0.22 21.51
C VAL A 307 13.20 -1.02 21.13
N ASN A 308 12.54 -2.16 20.92
CA ASN A 308 13.20 -3.38 20.49
C ASN A 308 13.65 -3.34 19.01
N ASP A 309 14.61 -4.20 18.65
CA ASP A 309 15.21 -4.24 17.31
C ASP A 309 14.17 -4.42 16.19
N GLU A 310 13.14 -5.23 16.42
CA GLU A 310 12.12 -5.52 15.43
C GLU A 310 11.20 -4.32 15.18
N THR A 311 10.76 -3.64 16.24
CA THR A 311 9.96 -2.42 16.13
C THR A 311 10.78 -1.29 15.49
N PHE A 312 12.06 -1.17 15.85
CA PHE A 312 12.98 -0.22 15.22
C PHE A 312 13.10 -0.47 13.71
N ARG A 313 13.28 -1.74 13.32
CA ARG A 313 13.34 -2.18 11.92
C ARG A 313 12.07 -1.81 11.16
N GLN A 314 10.90 -2.10 11.73
CA GLN A 314 9.61 -1.79 11.10
C GLN A 314 9.36 -0.28 10.99
N GLU A 315 9.67 0.52 12.03
CA GLU A 315 9.58 1.99 11.96
C GLU A 315 10.47 2.57 10.88
N LYS A 316 11.71 2.09 10.75
CA LYS A 316 12.62 2.57 9.70
C LYS A 316 12.04 2.32 8.30
N LEU A 317 11.50 1.12 8.07
CA LEU A 317 10.84 0.76 6.82
C LEU A 317 9.55 1.56 6.58
N TYR A 318 8.81 1.88 7.64
CA TYR A 318 7.63 2.73 7.55
C TYR A 318 7.98 4.17 7.23
N VAL A 319 9.05 4.72 7.81
CA VAL A 319 9.61 6.04 7.47
C VAL A 319 10.01 6.10 5.99
N GLU A 320 10.65 5.06 5.46
CA GLU A 320 10.97 4.97 4.02
C GLU A 320 9.71 4.96 3.17
N PHE A 321 8.68 4.23 3.57
CA PHE A 321 7.39 4.21 2.89
C PHE A 321 6.67 5.57 2.92
N LEU A 322 6.67 6.28 4.05
CA LEU A 322 6.14 7.64 4.16
C LEU A 322 6.87 8.62 3.25
N ARG A 323 8.18 8.43 3.05
CA ARG A 323 8.96 9.24 2.10
C ARG A 323 8.50 9.03 0.66
N VAL A 324 8.24 7.78 0.25
CA VAL A 324 7.64 7.49 -1.08
C VAL A 324 6.29 8.20 -1.24
N PHE A 325 5.45 8.15 -0.21
CA PHE A 325 4.15 8.84 -0.23
C PHE A 325 4.31 10.37 -0.30
N ALA A 326 5.26 10.96 0.42
CA ALA A 326 5.53 12.39 0.37
C ALA A 326 6.03 12.84 -1.02
N GLU A 327 6.89 12.05 -1.67
CA GLU A 327 7.35 12.30 -3.05
C GLU A 327 6.17 12.23 -4.04
N MET A 328 5.27 11.25 -3.88
CA MET A 328 4.02 11.17 -4.65
C MET A 328 3.16 12.44 -4.48
N LYS A 329 2.97 12.90 -3.24
CA LYS A 329 2.19 14.11 -2.91
C LYS A 329 2.82 15.37 -3.52
N GLN A 330 4.14 15.46 -3.53
CA GLN A 330 4.85 16.57 -4.18
C GLN A 330 4.62 16.58 -5.69
N ASN A 331 4.70 15.42 -6.36
CA ASN A 331 4.39 15.29 -7.78
C ASN A 331 2.93 15.64 -8.08
N LEU A 332 2.01 15.26 -7.19
CA LEU A 332 0.59 15.58 -7.29
C LEU A 332 0.30 17.08 -7.14
N ASN A 333 0.98 17.77 -6.24
CA ASN A 333 0.88 19.23 -6.12
C ASN A 333 1.42 19.94 -7.38
N THR A 334 2.56 19.49 -7.90
CA THR A 334 3.14 20.01 -9.15
C THR A 334 2.19 19.78 -10.33
N TYR A 335 1.58 18.60 -10.42
CA TYR A 335 0.57 18.29 -11.43
C TYR A 335 -0.63 19.22 -11.34
N ARG A 336 -1.21 19.41 -10.14
CA ARG A 336 -2.36 20.31 -9.93
C ARG A 336 -2.07 21.75 -10.32
N LEU A 337 -0.86 22.24 -10.06
CA LEU A 337 -0.43 23.59 -10.48
C LEU A 337 -0.32 23.71 -12.00
N ASN A 338 0.30 22.72 -12.65
CA ASN A 338 0.54 22.73 -14.10
C ASN A 338 -0.69 22.40 -14.93
N TYR A 339 -1.63 21.61 -14.40
CA TYR A 339 -2.88 21.26 -15.06
C TYR A 339 -3.67 22.53 -15.44
N ARG A 340 -3.63 23.56 -14.59
CA ARG A 340 -4.25 24.87 -14.86
C ARG A 340 -3.62 25.64 -16.02
N ASN A 341 -2.35 25.35 -16.33
CA ASN A 341 -1.58 26.01 -17.40
C ASN A 341 -1.70 25.29 -18.76
N ASN A 342 -2.45 24.17 -18.82
CA ASN A 342 -2.90 23.48 -20.03
C ASN A 342 -1.81 23.05 -21.04
N SER A 343 -0.62 22.65 -20.56
CA SER A 343 0.44 22.06 -21.40
C SER A 343 0.35 20.52 -21.38
N PRO A 344 -0.06 19.85 -22.48
CA PRO A 344 -0.27 18.39 -22.49
C PRO A 344 1.00 17.59 -22.17
N GLU A 345 2.15 17.99 -22.74
CA GLU A 345 3.41 17.28 -22.53
C GLU A 345 3.93 17.39 -21.08
N VAL A 346 3.77 18.57 -20.46
CA VAL A 346 4.14 18.77 -19.06
C VAL A 346 3.20 18.00 -18.14
N ASN A 347 1.90 17.98 -18.45
CA ASN A 347 0.91 17.23 -17.69
C ASN A 347 1.17 15.72 -17.75
N ALA A 348 1.49 15.18 -18.94
CA ALA A 348 1.84 13.77 -19.11
C ALA A 348 3.10 13.38 -18.32
N LYS A 349 4.15 14.24 -18.33
CA LYS A 349 5.39 13.99 -17.55
C LYS A 349 5.11 13.99 -16.04
N ASN A 350 4.36 14.97 -15.54
CA ASN A 350 4.01 15.03 -14.12
C ASN A 350 3.11 13.85 -13.70
N LEU A 351 2.12 13.50 -14.53
CA LEU A 351 1.26 12.33 -14.30
C LEU A 351 2.07 11.04 -14.25
N PHE A 352 3.03 10.88 -15.16
CA PHE A 352 3.92 9.73 -15.15
C PHE A 352 4.76 9.64 -13.87
N GLY A 353 5.27 10.78 -13.37
CA GLY A 353 5.95 10.83 -12.08
C GLY A 353 5.06 10.40 -10.91
N ILE A 354 3.77 10.79 -10.91
CA ILE A 354 2.80 10.31 -9.91
C ILE A 354 2.58 8.80 -10.02
N VAL A 355 2.42 8.28 -11.25
CA VAL A 355 2.24 6.85 -11.53
C VAL A 355 3.44 6.02 -11.05
N GLN A 356 4.67 6.49 -11.29
CA GLN A 356 5.88 5.83 -10.81
C GLN A 356 5.91 5.75 -9.28
N GLU A 357 5.63 6.87 -8.60
CA GLU A 357 5.65 6.93 -7.14
C GLU A 357 4.55 6.10 -6.50
N TYR A 358 3.34 6.13 -7.07
CA TYR A 358 2.22 5.32 -6.60
C TYR A 358 2.47 3.82 -6.81
N LYS A 359 3.07 3.42 -7.94
CA LYS A 359 3.51 2.04 -8.15
C LYS A 359 4.55 1.65 -7.10
N ARG A 360 5.57 2.48 -6.87
CA ARG A 360 6.63 2.25 -5.86
C ARG A 360 6.04 2.11 -4.46
N LEU A 361 5.04 2.92 -4.11
CA LEU A 361 4.32 2.86 -2.84
C LEU A 361 3.64 1.50 -2.66
N LYS A 362 2.84 1.07 -3.66
CA LYS A 362 2.16 -0.24 -3.65
C LYS A 362 3.14 -1.42 -3.60
N SER A 363 4.20 -1.38 -4.40
CA SER A 363 5.23 -2.43 -4.38
C SER A 363 5.96 -2.51 -3.04
N THR A 364 6.21 -1.37 -2.40
CA THR A 364 6.84 -1.32 -1.07
C THR A 364 5.92 -1.98 -0.03
N PHE A 365 4.63 -1.68 -0.06
CA PHE A 365 3.63 -2.33 0.79
C PHE A 365 3.55 -3.84 0.55
N ASP A 366 3.43 -4.27 -0.70
CA ASP A 366 3.34 -5.70 -1.04
C ASP A 366 4.61 -6.47 -0.61
N ALA A 367 5.78 -5.82 -0.67
CA ALA A 367 7.03 -6.38 -0.14
C ALA A 367 7.00 -6.53 1.38
N ARG A 368 6.43 -5.56 2.12
CA ARG A 368 6.27 -5.64 3.58
C ARG A 368 5.27 -6.74 3.97
N GLU A 369 4.14 -6.83 3.28
CA GLU A 369 3.14 -7.89 3.51
C GLU A 369 3.77 -9.29 3.36
N LYS A 370 4.61 -9.49 2.35
CA LYS A 370 5.33 -10.76 2.15
C LYS A 370 6.37 -11.00 3.23
N GLU A 371 7.21 -10.00 3.54
CA GLU A 371 8.30 -10.13 4.49
C GLU A 371 7.81 -10.39 5.93
N PHE A 372 6.72 -9.74 6.34
CA PHE A 372 6.24 -9.73 7.73
C PHE A 372 4.91 -10.47 7.94
N SER A 373 4.50 -11.31 6.99
CA SER A 373 3.21 -12.05 7.02
C SER A 373 2.90 -12.84 8.30
N LYS A 374 3.92 -13.21 9.09
CA LYS A 374 3.79 -13.95 10.35
C LYS A 374 4.17 -13.13 11.60
N ASN A 375 4.56 -11.88 11.42
CA ASN A 375 5.04 -11.03 12.51
C ASN A 375 3.85 -10.31 13.16
N SER A 376 3.61 -10.54 14.45
CA SER A 376 2.46 -9.97 15.17
C SER A 376 2.54 -8.44 15.28
N THR A 377 3.74 -7.89 15.52
CA THR A 377 3.97 -6.44 15.56
C THR A 377 3.57 -5.78 14.24
N TYR A 378 3.92 -6.39 13.11
CA TYR A 378 3.54 -5.87 11.80
C TYR A 378 2.02 -5.94 11.60
N ILE A 379 1.42 -7.11 11.83
CA ILE A 379 -0.01 -7.34 11.58
C ILE A 379 -0.88 -6.41 12.44
N ASN A 380 -0.54 -6.25 13.72
CA ASN A 380 -1.37 -5.56 14.68
C ASN A 380 -1.10 -4.05 14.75
N ILE A 381 0.13 -3.60 14.49
CA ILE A 381 0.53 -2.20 14.66
C ILE A 381 0.81 -1.51 13.32
N PHE A 382 1.70 -2.06 12.50
CA PHE A 382 2.18 -1.34 11.32
C PHE A 382 1.26 -1.47 10.11
N LYS A 383 0.71 -2.65 9.85
CA LYS A 383 -0.15 -2.93 8.69
C LYS A 383 -1.33 -1.96 8.58
N PRO A 384 -2.12 -1.68 9.64
CA PRO A 384 -3.20 -0.70 9.58
C PRO A 384 -2.71 0.71 9.18
N GLU A 385 -1.52 1.11 9.61
CA GLU A 385 -0.93 2.41 9.27
C GLU A 385 -0.50 2.47 7.79
N TYR A 386 0.11 1.41 7.28
CA TYR A 386 0.38 1.30 5.84
C TYR A 386 -0.91 1.35 5.00
N GLU A 387 -1.95 0.62 5.41
CA GLU A 387 -3.25 0.60 4.73
C GLU A 387 -3.93 1.98 4.76
N SER A 388 -3.86 2.70 5.88
CA SER A 388 -4.37 4.07 6.00
C SER A 388 -3.71 5.03 5.01
N ILE A 389 -2.38 5.01 4.91
CA ILE A 389 -1.64 5.87 3.96
C ILE A 389 -1.92 5.47 2.50
N LEU A 390 -2.00 4.17 2.20
CA LEU A 390 -2.43 3.71 0.86
C LEU A 390 -3.86 4.16 0.53
N GLY A 391 -4.78 4.09 1.49
CA GLY A 391 -6.15 4.58 1.32
C GLY A 391 -6.18 6.07 0.98
N ASN A 392 -5.37 6.88 1.67
CA ASN A 392 -5.21 8.31 1.36
C ASN A 392 -4.61 8.53 -0.04
N ALA A 393 -3.61 7.75 -0.44
CA ALA A 393 -3.04 7.81 -1.79
C ALA A 393 -4.10 7.50 -2.86
N ASP A 394 -4.90 6.46 -2.63
CA ASP A 394 -6.00 6.06 -3.50
C ASP A 394 -7.04 7.17 -3.66
N LEU A 395 -7.39 7.86 -2.57
CA LEU A 395 -8.33 8.98 -2.58
C LEU A 395 -7.77 10.18 -3.38
N TYR A 396 -6.49 10.49 -3.25
CA TYR A 396 -5.87 11.58 -4.00
C TYR A 396 -5.89 11.35 -5.51
N LEU A 397 -5.81 10.08 -5.94
CA LEU A 397 -5.87 9.72 -7.35
C LEU A 397 -7.29 9.68 -7.93
N GLU A 398 -8.34 9.74 -7.11
CA GLU A 398 -9.73 9.85 -7.59
C GLU A 398 -10.13 11.29 -7.93
N ALA A 399 -9.23 12.27 -7.75
CA ALA A 399 -9.55 13.69 -7.87
C ALA A 399 -9.93 14.13 -9.31
N ASP A 400 -9.39 13.49 -10.34
CA ASP A 400 -9.74 13.75 -11.74
C ASP A 400 -9.57 12.51 -12.63
N HIS A 401 -10.03 12.61 -13.88
CA HIS A 401 -10.03 11.51 -14.85
C HIS A 401 -8.62 10.98 -15.18
N ASN A 402 -7.61 11.86 -15.28
CA ASN A 402 -6.26 11.46 -15.64
C ASN A 402 -5.58 10.74 -14.48
N LEU A 403 -5.73 11.25 -13.26
CA LEU A 403 -5.24 10.60 -12.04
C LEU A 403 -5.92 9.24 -11.82
N LYS A 404 -7.24 9.16 -12.06
CA LYS A 404 -8.00 7.93 -11.95
C LYS A 404 -7.52 6.88 -12.95
N ASN A 405 -7.26 7.29 -14.19
CA ASN A 405 -6.67 6.40 -15.19
C ASN A 405 -5.25 6.00 -14.80
N GLY A 406 -4.46 6.90 -14.21
CA GLY A 406 -3.13 6.60 -13.64
C GLY A 406 -3.20 5.49 -12.58
N LYS A 407 -4.19 5.55 -11.68
CA LYS A 407 -4.47 4.50 -10.69
C LYS A 407 -4.84 3.17 -11.37
N ILE A 408 -5.72 3.20 -12.38
CA ILE A 408 -6.11 2.01 -13.15
C ILE A 408 -4.89 1.38 -13.85
N LEU A 409 -4.03 2.20 -14.44
CA LEU A 409 -2.77 1.77 -15.07
C LEU A 409 -1.90 1.04 -14.05
N VAL A 410 -1.60 1.64 -12.89
CA VAL A 410 -0.76 1.00 -11.86
C VAL A 410 -1.36 -0.31 -11.36
N ASN A 411 -2.67 -0.37 -11.12
CA ASN A 411 -3.33 -1.60 -10.71
C ASN A 411 -3.23 -2.70 -11.78
N THR A 412 -3.45 -2.33 -13.05
CA THR A 412 -3.35 -3.26 -14.18
C THR A 412 -1.91 -3.77 -14.35
N LEU A 413 -0.91 -2.89 -14.23
CA LEU A 413 0.51 -3.27 -14.25
C LEU A 413 0.83 -4.26 -13.12
N ARG A 414 0.36 -3.97 -11.91
CA ARG A 414 0.58 -4.82 -10.73
C ARG A 414 -0.06 -6.20 -10.88
N GLU A 415 -1.27 -6.27 -11.44
CA GLU A 415 -1.95 -7.54 -11.77
C GLU A 415 -1.19 -8.33 -12.83
N LEU A 416 -0.73 -7.67 -13.90
CA LEU A 416 0.04 -8.29 -14.97
C LEU A 416 1.40 -8.84 -14.50
N GLU A 417 2.07 -8.14 -13.58
CA GLU A 417 3.36 -8.53 -13.01
C GLU A 417 3.22 -9.70 -12.01
N ASN A 418 2.21 -9.65 -11.13
CA ASN A 418 2.02 -10.66 -10.09
C ASN A 418 1.30 -11.92 -10.58
N GLU A 419 0.41 -11.82 -11.58
CA GLU A 419 -0.38 -12.93 -12.08
C GLU A 419 -0.33 -13.06 -13.62
N PRO A 420 0.81 -13.43 -14.23
CA PRO A 420 0.96 -13.47 -15.69
C PRO A 420 -0.05 -14.38 -16.41
N LYS A 421 -0.54 -15.42 -15.72
CA LYS A 421 -1.50 -16.39 -16.27
C LYS A 421 -2.93 -15.82 -16.38
N SER A 422 -3.24 -14.76 -15.64
CA SER A 422 -4.60 -14.22 -15.57
C SER A 422 -5.06 -13.59 -16.90
N TRP A 423 -4.13 -13.25 -17.81
CA TRP A 423 -4.36 -12.53 -19.07
C TRP A 423 -4.07 -13.37 -20.34
N ASN A 424 -4.12 -14.69 -20.26
CA ASN A 424 -3.78 -15.56 -21.41
C ASN A 424 -4.86 -15.65 -22.50
N THR A 425 -6.05 -15.08 -22.30
CA THR A 425 -7.12 -15.10 -23.31
C THR A 425 -7.17 -13.80 -24.10
N PRO A 426 -7.56 -13.84 -25.40
CA PRO A 426 -7.65 -12.64 -26.23
C PRO A 426 -8.50 -11.51 -25.64
N GLU A 427 -9.63 -11.82 -25.03
CA GLU A 427 -10.57 -10.83 -24.49
C GLU A 427 -9.97 -10.10 -23.29
N LYS A 428 -9.25 -10.83 -22.44
CA LYS A 428 -8.57 -10.26 -21.29
C LYS A 428 -7.41 -9.39 -21.73
N ARG A 429 -6.59 -9.82 -22.68
CA ARG A 429 -5.51 -8.97 -23.23
C ARG A 429 -6.04 -7.68 -23.81
N GLU A 430 -7.15 -7.75 -24.54
CA GLU A 430 -7.80 -6.57 -25.11
C GLU A 430 -8.26 -5.60 -24.02
N ALA A 431 -8.88 -6.11 -22.95
CA ALA A 431 -9.29 -5.32 -21.80
C ALA A 431 -8.10 -4.71 -21.04
N ALA A 432 -6.98 -5.44 -20.91
CA ALA A 432 -5.75 -4.91 -20.34
C ALA A 432 -5.17 -3.79 -21.21
N LEU A 433 -5.04 -4.00 -22.52
CA LEU A 433 -4.58 -2.97 -23.46
C LEU A 433 -5.46 -1.72 -23.41
N ALA A 434 -6.79 -1.89 -23.30
CA ALA A 434 -7.72 -0.77 -23.14
C ALA A 434 -7.40 0.07 -21.88
N LYS A 435 -7.09 -0.59 -20.75
CA LYS A 435 -6.70 0.07 -19.50
C LYS A 435 -5.31 0.71 -19.58
N LEU A 436 -4.35 0.04 -20.21
CA LEU A 436 -2.97 0.54 -20.36
C LEU A 436 -2.92 1.79 -21.24
N TYR A 437 -3.73 1.84 -22.30
CA TYR A 437 -3.86 3.00 -23.18
C TYR A 437 -4.87 4.06 -22.70
N ALA A 438 -5.53 3.86 -21.55
CA ALA A 438 -6.45 4.85 -20.98
C ALA A 438 -5.72 6.08 -20.40
N VAL A 439 -4.41 5.96 -20.16
CA VAL A 439 -3.54 7.05 -19.68
C VAL A 439 -2.74 7.58 -20.83
N GLU A 440 -2.74 8.90 -20.98
CA GLU A 440 -1.82 9.58 -21.90
C GLU A 440 -0.41 9.59 -21.28
N LEU A 441 0.43 8.67 -21.76
CA LEU A 441 1.83 8.59 -21.35
C LEU A 441 2.69 9.59 -22.13
N PRO A 442 3.81 10.06 -21.55
CA PRO A 442 4.83 10.81 -22.28
C PRO A 442 5.30 10.08 -23.54
N ARG A 443 5.96 10.84 -24.44
CA ARG A 443 6.51 10.26 -25.67
C ARG A 443 7.45 9.08 -25.37
N PRO A 444 7.52 8.06 -26.26
CA PRO A 444 8.31 6.86 -26.04
C PRO A 444 9.78 7.14 -25.67
N GLU A 445 10.38 8.19 -26.22
CA GLU A 445 11.77 8.56 -25.91
C GLU A 445 11.96 8.93 -24.43
N PHE A 446 10.96 9.57 -23.82
CA PHE A 446 10.97 9.91 -22.40
C PHE A 446 10.72 8.67 -21.53
N LEU A 447 9.78 7.80 -21.93
CA LEU A 447 9.49 6.57 -21.21
C LEU A 447 10.69 5.63 -21.19
N SER A 448 11.35 5.42 -22.32
CA SER A 448 12.55 4.55 -22.43
C SER A 448 13.77 5.10 -21.69
N ALA A 449 13.77 6.38 -21.28
CA ALA A 449 14.82 6.91 -20.41
C ALA A 449 14.68 6.44 -18.94
N SER A 450 13.51 5.91 -18.55
CA SER A 450 13.24 5.40 -17.21
C SER A 450 13.08 3.88 -17.21
N VAL A 451 13.53 3.22 -16.14
CA VAL A 451 13.40 1.75 -16.00
C VAL A 451 11.93 1.33 -15.98
N GLU A 452 11.08 2.10 -15.29
CA GLU A 452 9.65 1.84 -15.20
C GLU A 452 8.93 2.06 -16.53
N GLY A 453 9.27 3.12 -17.26
CA GLY A 453 8.67 3.41 -18.56
C GLY A 453 9.03 2.34 -19.59
N GLU A 454 10.29 1.90 -19.62
CA GLU A 454 10.73 0.79 -20.45
C GLU A 454 10.03 -0.53 -20.09
N ALA A 455 9.80 -0.81 -18.80
CA ALA A 455 9.04 -1.98 -18.36
C ALA A 455 7.59 -1.95 -18.86
N ILE A 456 6.93 -0.78 -18.82
CA ILE A 456 5.56 -0.58 -19.34
C ILE A 456 5.53 -0.84 -20.84
N ILE A 457 6.46 -0.24 -21.61
CA ILE A 457 6.55 -0.43 -23.06
C ILE A 457 6.73 -1.91 -23.41
N ARG A 458 7.64 -2.62 -22.74
CA ARG A 458 7.87 -4.05 -22.96
C ARG A 458 6.64 -4.89 -22.69
N LEU A 459 5.91 -4.57 -21.62
CA LEU A 459 4.71 -5.30 -21.24
C LEU A 459 3.57 -5.06 -22.25
N ILE A 460 3.35 -3.81 -22.67
CA ILE A 460 2.40 -3.47 -23.74
C ILE A 460 2.76 -4.26 -25.00
N LYS A 461 4.00 -4.16 -25.45
CA LYS A 461 4.48 -4.87 -26.66
C LYS A 461 4.25 -6.38 -26.57
N LYS A 462 4.54 -6.99 -25.42
CA LYS A 462 4.29 -8.43 -25.20
C LYS A 462 2.82 -8.78 -25.33
N LEU A 463 1.92 -7.98 -24.74
CA LEU A 463 0.48 -8.20 -24.84
C LEU A 463 -0.01 -8.04 -26.28
N GLU A 464 0.47 -7.02 -26.98
CA GLU A 464 0.14 -6.77 -28.37
C GLU A 464 0.65 -7.88 -29.31
N ASP A 465 1.87 -8.37 -29.13
CA ASP A 465 2.42 -9.46 -29.93
C ASP A 465 1.61 -10.76 -29.74
N GLN A 466 1.21 -11.07 -28.50
CA GLN A 466 0.32 -12.19 -28.23
C GLN A 466 -1.07 -12.00 -28.86
N GLN A 467 -1.63 -10.79 -28.74
CA GLN A 467 -2.92 -10.47 -29.34
C GLN A 467 -2.90 -10.58 -30.86
N TYR A 468 -1.84 -10.09 -31.48
CA TYR A 468 -1.61 -10.20 -32.91
C TYR A 468 -1.55 -11.66 -33.34
N ASN A 469 -0.73 -12.48 -32.69
CA ASN A 469 -0.52 -13.87 -33.06
C ASN A 469 -1.81 -14.70 -32.95
N ASP A 470 -2.56 -14.52 -31.86
CA ASP A 470 -3.75 -15.34 -31.60
C ASP A 470 -4.98 -14.88 -32.39
N VAL A 471 -5.11 -13.58 -32.68
CA VAL A 471 -6.34 -13.01 -33.25
C VAL A 471 -6.19 -12.58 -34.70
N PHE A 472 -5.04 -12.07 -35.11
CA PHE A 472 -4.88 -11.39 -36.40
C PHE A 472 -3.99 -12.14 -37.38
N ALA A 473 -2.96 -12.85 -36.93
CA ALA A 473 -1.93 -13.43 -37.79
C ALA A 473 -2.49 -14.35 -38.88
N GLN A 474 -3.42 -15.25 -38.52
CA GLN A 474 -4.02 -16.17 -39.48
C GLN A 474 -4.88 -15.45 -40.53
N ASP A 475 -5.66 -14.44 -40.12
CA ASP A 475 -6.53 -13.69 -41.02
C ASP A 475 -5.72 -12.78 -41.96
N LEU A 476 -4.62 -12.19 -41.47
CA LEU A 476 -3.65 -11.48 -42.31
C LEU A 476 -2.99 -12.40 -43.32
N GLN A 477 -2.55 -13.59 -42.90
CA GLN A 477 -1.93 -14.54 -43.81
C GLN A 477 -2.91 -14.95 -44.92
N LYS A 478 -4.17 -15.25 -44.57
CA LYS A 478 -5.23 -15.52 -45.56
C LYS A 478 -5.40 -14.36 -46.54
N LEU A 479 -5.42 -13.11 -46.08
CA LEU A 479 -5.57 -11.94 -46.96
C LEU A 479 -4.35 -11.73 -47.88
N ASN A 480 -3.15 -12.01 -47.38
CA ASN A 480 -1.91 -11.91 -48.15
C ASN A 480 -1.85 -12.98 -49.24
N GLU A 481 -2.26 -14.21 -48.94
CA GLU A 481 -2.29 -15.33 -49.88
C GLU A 481 -3.49 -15.27 -50.84
N ALA A 482 -4.60 -14.65 -50.44
CA ALA A 482 -5.78 -14.50 -51.27
C ALA A 482 -5.50 -13.68 -52.55
N GLN A 483 -6.08 -14.13 -53.66
CA GLN A 483 -6.09 -13.36 -54.89
C GLN A 483 -7.04 -12.16 -54.72
N ALA A 484 -6.53 -10.94 -54.95
CA ALA A 484 -7.32 -9.73 -54.82
C ALA A 484 -8.34 -9.61 -55.97
N ASN A 485 -9.61 -9.83 -55.65
CA ASN A 485 -10.74 -9.77 -56.59
C ASN A 485 -12.03 -9.35 -55.85
N ASP A 486 -13.17 -9.37 -56.54
CA ASP A 486 -14.46 -8.96 -55.97
C ASP A 486 -14.96 -9.89 -54.85
N GLU A 487 -14.61 -11.18 -54.90
CA GLU A 487 -15.03 -12.20 -53.94
C GLU A 487 -14.27 -12.09 -52.61
N THR A 488 -12.99 -11.71 -52.67
CA THR A 488 -12.12 -11.59 -51.48
C THR A 488 -12.17 -10.20 -50.83
N LEU A 489 -12.89 -9.25 -51.42
CA LEU A 489 -13.09 -7.90 -50.86
C LEU A 489 -13.77 -7.91 -49.49
N ALA A 490 -14.72 -8.82 -49.26
CA ALA A 490 -15.42 -8.94 -47.98
C ALA A 490 -14.48 -9.36 -46.84
N GLN A 491 -13.49 -10.21 -47.13
CA GLN A 491 -12.47 -10.64 -46.15
C GLN A 491 -11.61 -9.45 -45.72
N ARG A 492 -11.20 -8.59 -46.67
CA ARG A 492 -10.48 -7.35 -46.39
C ARG A 492 -11.28 -6.43 -45.45
N ASN A 493 -12.57 -6.21 -45.74
CA ASN A 493 -13.41 -5.31 -44.96
C ASN A 493 -13.61 -5.84 -43.53
N THR A 494 -13.88 -7.14 -43.40
CA THR A 494 -14.03 -7.79 -42.09
C THR A 494 -12.77 -7.62 -41.23
N LEU A 495 -11.58 -7.79 -41.83
CA LEU A 495 -10.32 -7.61 -41.11
C LEU A 495 -10.09 -6.15 -40.68
N LEU A 496 -10.46 -5.19 -41.53
CA LEU A 496 -10.36 -3.77 -41.23
C LEU A 496 -11.28 -3.37 -40.08
N ASP A 497 -12.52 -3.85 -40.07
CA ASP A 497 -13.50 -3.61 -39.00
C ASP A 497 -13.04 -4.25 -37.68
N LYS A 498 -12.53 -5.48 -37.75
CA LYS A 498 -11.92 -6.19 -36.60
C LYS A 498 -10.78 -5.37 -36.01
N ALA A 499 -9.88 -4.85 -36.84
CA ALA A 499 -8.78 -4.01 -36.38
C ALA A 499 -9.26 -2.68 -35.80
N ALA A 500 -10.25 -2.02 -36.41
CA ALA A 500 -10.79 -0.75 -35.93
C ALA A 500 -11.40 -0.87 -34.51
N SER A 501 -11.98 -2.03 -34.19
CA SER A 501 -12.52 -2.32 -32.86
C SER A 501 -11.45 -2.62 -31.80
N SER A 502 -10.22 -2.94 -32.22
CA SER A 502 -9.13 -3.32 -31.32
C SER A 502 -8.37 -2.12 -30.75
N LYS A 503 -7.96 -2.23 -29.49
CA LYS A 503 -7.06 -1.35 -28.74
C LYS A 503 -5.58 -1.66 -28.98
N CYS A 504 -5.24 -2.83 -29.53
CA CYS A 504 -3.88 -3.14 -29.98
C CYS A 504 -3.47 -2.17 -31.11
N GLN A 505 -2.50 -1.28 -30.84
CA GLN A 505 -2.01 -0.30 -31.80
C GLN A 505 -1.19 -0.98 -32.90
N SER A 506 -0.23 -1.84 -32.53
CA SER A 506 0.60 -2.53 -33.52
C SER A 506 -0.20 -3.50 -34.40
N CYS A 507 -1.27 -4.11 -33.88
CA CYS A 507 -2.19 -4.94 -34.68
C CYS A 507 -2.90 -4.09 -35.75
N ARG A 508 -3.38 -2.89 -35.38
CA ARG A 508 -4.04 -1.96 -36.31
C ARG A 508 -3.11 -1.50 -37.41
N GLU A 509 -1.86 -1.18 -37.07
CA GLU A 509 -0.83 -0.79 -38.04
C GLU A 509 -0.54 -1.93 -39.03
N LYS A 510 -0.26 -3.13 -38.53
CA LYS A 510 0.00 -4.31 -39.39
C LYS A 510 -1.18 -4.64 -40.31
N VAL A 511 -2.41 -4.56 -39.81
CA VAL A 511 -3.62 -4.74 -40.65
C VAL A 511 -3.73 -3.63 -41.70
N ARG A 512 -3.48 -2.38 -41.33
CA ARG A 512 -3.53 -1.25 -42.27
C ARG A 512 -2.52 -1.42 -43.41
N ASP A 513 -1.32 -1.89 -43.10
CA ASP A 513 -0.29 -2.15 -44.10
C ASP A 513 -0.72 -3.28 -45.05
N ALA A 514 -1.23 -4.39 -44.51
CA ALA A 514 -1.74 -5.51 -45.31
C ALA A 514 -2.94 -5.12 -46.19
N VAL A 515 -3.87 -4.31 -45.67
CA VAL A 515 -5.00 -3.76 -46.45
C VAL A 515 -4.52 -2.84 -47.56
N THR A 516 -3.48 -2.03 -47.29
CA THR A 516 -2.88 -1.14 -48.29
C THR A 516 -2.26 -1.95 -49.43
N ASP A 517 -1.56 -3.04 -49.12
CA ASP A 517 -1.00 -3.94 -50.13
C ASP A 517 -2.11 -4.65 -50.94
N TYR A 518 -3.13 -5.18 -50.26
CA TYR A 518 -4.30 -5.78 -50.91
C TYR A 518 -4.96 -4.83 -51.91
N ASN A 519 -5.17 -3.57 -51.52
CA ASN A 519 -5.79 -2.56 -52.39
C ASN A 519 -4.96 -2.31 -53.66
N LYS A 520 -3.62 -2.28 -53.57
CA LYS A 520 -2.75 -2.17 -54.75
C LYS A 520 -2.92 -3.37 -55.70
N ARG A 521 -3.01 -4.59 -55.16
CA ARG A 521 -3.25 -5.82 -55.94
C ARG A 521 -4.64 -5.80 -56.58
N TYR A 522 -5.65 -5.34 -55.85
CA TYR A 522 -7.03 -5.22 -56.33
C TYR A 522 -7.18 -4.18 -57.45
N ASP A 523 -6.54 -3.01 -57.32
CA ASP A 523 -6.53 -1.98 -58.36
C ASP A 523 -5.88 -2.51 -59.65
N SER A 524 -4.82 -3.30 -59.51
CA SER A 524 -4.15 -3.97 -60.64
C SER A 524 -5.05 -5.01 -61.31
N TYR A 525 -5.83 -5.77 -60.53
CA TYR A 525 -6.85 -6.69 -61.07
C TYR A 525 -7.94 -5.95 -61.84
N LYS A 526 -8.49 -4.88 -61.25
CA LYS A 526 -9.51 -4.04 -61.91
C LYS A 526 -8.99 -3.38 -63.18
N LEU A 527 -7.72 -2.97 -63.20
CA LEU A 527 -7.09 -2.44 -64.41
C LEU A 527 -7.03 -3.49 -65.52
N LYS A 528 -6.64 -4.73 -65.20
CA LYS A 528 -6.65 -5.83 -66.18
C LYS A 528 -8.05 -6.10 -66.73
N GLN A 529 -9.08 -6.12 -65.88
CA GLN A 529 -10.47 -6.26 -66.33
C GLN A 529 -10.91 -5.10 -67.23
N ALA A 530 -10.58 -3.86 -66.84
CA ALA A 530 -10.91 -2.67 -67.63
C ALA A 530 -10.22 -2.68 -69.00
N LEU A 531 -8.97 -3.14 -69.08
CA LEU A 531 -8.25 -3.30 -70.35
C LEU A 531 -8.85 -4.41 -71.22
N LYS A 532 -9.29 -5.53 -70.64
CA LYS A 532 -10.00 -6.57 -71.39
C LYS A 532 -11.32 -6.03 -71.97
N LYS A 533 -12.11 -5.32 -71.15
CA LYS A 533 -13.35 -4.66 -71.59
C LYS A 533 -13.07 -3.61 -72.66
N LYS A 534 -11.96 -2.87 -72.58
CA LYS A 534 -11.51 -1.95 -73.64
C LYS A 534 -11.37 -2.69 -74.96
N SER A 535 -10.62 -3.79 -74.97
CA SER A 535 -10.41 -4.59 -76.18
C SER A 535 -11.72 -5.10 -76.78
N GLU A 536 -12.62 -5.60 -75.94
CA GLU A 536 -13.95 -6.08 -76.36
C GLU A 536 -14.80 -4.93 -76.95
N LEU A 537 -14.82 -3.77 -76.28
CA LEU A 537 -15.56 -2.59 -76.76
C LEU A 537 -14.95 -2.00 -78.04
N ASN A 538 -13.63 -2.01 -78.21
CA ASN A 538 -12.98 -1.54 -79.44
C ASN A 538 -13.38 -2.41 -80.64
N GLN A 539 -13.39 -3.73 -80.46
CA GLN A 539 -13.85 -4.64 -81.50
C GLN A 539 -15.34 -4.44 -81.82
N LEU A 540 -16.17 -4.26 -80.80
CA LEU A 540 -17.60 -3.97 -80.98
C LEU A 540 -17.82 -2.62 -81.68
N ALA A 541 -17.06 -1.59 -81.30
CA ALA A 541 -17.11 -0.28 -81.93
C ALA A 541 -16.73 -0.35 -83.41
N GLU A 542 -15.67 -1.07 -83.76
CA GLU A 542 -15.25 -1.28 -85.14
C GLU A 542 -16.34 -1.98 -85.98
N GLN A 543 -16.91 -3.07 -85.45
CA GLN A 543 -18.03 -3.76 -86.11
C GLN A 543 -19.26 -2.85 -86.27
N THR A 544 -19.55 -2.05 -85.25
CA THR A 544 -20.66 -1.09 -85.24
C THR A 544 -20.45 -0.02 -86.31
N VAL A 545 -19.25 0.56 -86.40
CA VAL A 545 -18.87 1.52 -87.44
C VAL A 545 -19.08 0.91 -88.83
N PHE A 546 -18.52 -0.26 -89.12
CA PHE A 546 -18.68 -0.89 -90.44
C PHE A 546 -20.14 -1.21 -90.78
N LYS A 547 -20.87 -1.81 -89.83
CA LYS A 547 -22.29 -2.17 -90.01
C LYS A 547 -23.16 -0.95 -90.30
N TYR A 548 -23.00 0.12 -89.52
CA TYR A 548 -23.85 1.29 -89.63
C TYR A 548 -23.37 2.29 -90.69
N LEU A 549 -22.09 2.31 -91.04
CA LEU A 549 -21.60 3.05 -92.21
C LEU A 549 -22.18 2.49 -93.50
N LYS A 550 -22.19 1.15 -93.67
CA LYS A 550 -22.85 0.50 -94.83
C LYS A 550 -24.34 0.91 -94.91
N LYS A 551 -25.04 0.90 -93.78
CA LYS A 551 -26.45 1.31 -93.69
C LYS A 551 -26.65 2.80 -93.98
N GLN A 552 -25.79 3.67 -93.45
CA GLN A 552 -25.84 5.11 -93.67
C GLN A 552 -25.67 5.46 -95.16
N LEU A 553 -24.69 4.84 -95.84
CA LEU A 553 -24.46 5.03 -97.27
C LEU A 553 -25.63 4.52 -98.12
N CYS A 554 -26.24 3.40 -97.71
CA CYS A 554 -27.44 2.89 -98.36
C CYS A 554 -28.64 3.86 -98.20
N ILE A 555 -28.90 4.33 -96.98
CA ILE A 555 -29.94 5.34 -96.72
C ILE A 555 -29.68 6.60 -97.55
N ASP A 556 -28.42 7.03 -97.65
CA ASP A 556 -28.04 8.19 -98.46
C ASP A 556 -28.35 7.99 -99.95
N SER A 557 -28.01 6.82 -100.51
CA SER A 557 -28.32 6.46 -101.90
C SER A 557 -29.83 6.37 -102.16
N ASN A 558 -30.59 5.79 -101.23
CA ASN A 558 -32.06 5.72 -101.32
C ASN A 558 -32.69 7.11 -101.24
N LEU A 559 -32.21 7.98 -100.35
CA LEU A 559 -32.65 9.37 -100.23
C LEU A 559 -32.36 10.16 -101.52
N GLN A 560 -31.17 10.00 -102.12
CA GLN A 560 -30.82 10.63 -103.41
C GLN A 560 -31.72 10.20 -104.57
N THR A 561 -32.13 8.92 -104.59
CA THR A 561 -33.06 8.37 -105.59
C THR A 561 -34.49 8.88 -105.36
N ALA A 562 -34.90 9.07 -104.10
CA ALA A 562 -36.19 9.65 -103.75
C ALA A 562 -36.29 11.13 -104.14
N THR A 563 -35.22 11.92 -103.99
CA THR A 563 -35.21 13.34 -104.42
C THR A 563 -35.30 13.52 -105.94
N THR A 564 -34.78 12.56 -106.72
CA THR A 564 -34.83 12.63 -108.20
C THR A 564 -36.21 12.24 -108.77
N SER A 565 -37.12 11.72 -107.95
CA SER A 565 -38.41 11.17 -108.38
C SER A 565 -39.66 11.85 -107.76
N SER A 566 -39.50 12.93 -106.99
CA SER A 566 -40.57 13.48 -106.13
C SER A 566 -41.15 14.86 -106.54
N ASN A 567 -42.46 15.06 -106.32
CA ASN A 567 -43.16 16.36 -106.38
C ASN A 567 -42.87 17.24 -105.14
N THR A 568 -43.09 18.56 -105.25
CA THR A 568 -42.74 19.65 -104.30
C THR A 568 -43.15 19.49 -102.82
N THR A 569 -44.06 18.58 -102.46
CA THR A 569 -44.44 18.30 -101.04
C THR A 569 -43.59 17.21 -100.38
N LEU A 570 -42.93 16.34 -101.15
CA LEU A 570 -41.99 15.32 -100.63
C LEU A 570 -40.61 15.92 -100.29
N GLU A 571 -40.25 17.08 -100.85
CA GLU A 571 -38.94 17.71 -100.69
C GLU A 571 -38.61 18.08 -99.23
N GLN A 572 -39.59 18.59 -98.46
CA GLN A 572 -39.37 18.94 -97.05
C GLN A 572 -39.13 17.72 -96.16
N TYR A 573 -39.84 16.62 -96.44
CA TYR A 573 -39.66 15.35 -95.73
C TYR A 573 -38.28 14.74 -96.03
N VAL A 574 -37.90 14.68 -97.31
CA VAL A 574 -36.58 14.16 -97.73
C VAL A 574 -35.44 15.01 -97.15
N SER A 575 -35.60 16.35 -97.10
CA SER A 575 -34.61 17.25 -96.48
C SER A 575 -34.42 16.99 -94.98
N ARG A 576 -35.50 16.75 -94.23
CA ARG A 576 -35.42 16.38 -92.80
C ARG A 576 -34.81 15.01 -92.58
N MET A 577 -35.07 14.04 -93.47
CA MET A 577 -34.43 12.73 -93.42
C MET A 577 -32.93 12.81 -93.75
N GLN A 578 -32.52 13.69 -94.68
CA GLN A 578 -31.11 13.97 -94.95
C GLN A 578 -30.39 14.60 -93.75
N GLU A 579 -31.03 15.53 -93.03
CA GLU A 579 -30.49 16.11 -91.79
C GLU A 579 -30.23 15.01 -90.74
N LYS A 580 -31.20 14.10 -90.54
CA LYS A 580 -31.07 12.98 -89.60
C LYS A 580 -30.04 11.93 -90.06
N ASN A 581 -29.94 11.64 -91.35
CA ASN A 581 -28.90 10.77 -91.90
C ASN A 581 -27.49 11.37 -91.74
N THR A 582 -27.39 12.70 -91.83
CA THR A 582 -26.13 13.43 -91.60
C THR A 582 -25.73 13.40 -90.12
N GLU A 583 -26.68 13.57 -89.20
CA GLU A 583 -26.45 13.39 -87.75
C GLU A 583 -26.00 11.97 -87.42
N PHE A 584 -26.63 10.97 -88.03
CA PHE A 584 -26.22 9.57 -87.92
C PHE A 584 -24.79 9.35 -88.42
N GLY A 585 -24.45 9.86 -89.62
CA GLY A 585 -23.08 9.83 -90.14
C GLY A 585 -22.05 10.53 -89.23
N LYS A 586 -22.41 11.66 -88.61
CA LYS A 586 -21.57 12.33 -87.60
C LYS A 586 -21.32 11.45 -86.39
N SER A 587 -22.34 10.77 -85.87
CA SER A 587 -22.19 9.85 -84.72
C SER A 587 -21.30 8.64 -85.05
N ILE A 588 -21.39 8.09 -86.28
CA ILE A 588 -20.50 7.03 -86.75
C ILE A 588 -19.05 7.51 -86.81
N ASN A 589 -18.81 8.71 -87.36
CA ASN A 589 -17.48 9.30 -87.44
C ASN A 589 -16.87 9.60 -86.07
N GLN A 590 -17.68 10.06 -85.11
CA GLN A 590 -17.23 10.27 -83.73
C GLN A 590 -16.84 8.97 -83.04
N LEU A 591 -17.62 7.90 -83.25
CA LEU A 591 -17.30 6.56 -82.74
C LEU A 591 -16.00 6.03 -83.36
N ASP A 592 -15.82 6.17 -84.67
CA ASP A 592 -14.59 5.75 -85.38
C ASP A 592 -13.36 6.52 -84.90
N GLN A 593 -13.47 7.84 -84.73
CA GLN A 593 -12.40 8.67 -84.19
C GLN A 593 -12.01 8.26 -82.77
N LEU A 594 -12.99 8.01 -81.89
CA LEU A 594 -12.73 7.59 -80.52
C LEU A 594 -12.11 6.18 -80.45
N ASN A 595 -12.56 5.25 -81.30
CA ASN A 595 -12.03 3.88 -81.34
C ASN A 595 -10.55 3.83 -81.77
N LYS A 596 -10.14 4.77 -82.64
CA LYS A 596 -8.74 4.91 -83.10
C LYS A 596 -7.83 5.61 -82.08
N GLN A 597 -8.38 6.21 -81.02
CA GLN A 597 -7.61 6.89 -79.98
C GLN A 597 -7.24 5.95 -78.83
N GLU A 598 -6.06 6.14 -78.25
CA GLU A 598 -5.66 5.47 -77.01
C GLU A 598 -5.93 6.34 -75.77
N PRO A 599 -6.20 5.74 -74.60
CA PRO A 599 -6.29 6.48 -73.35
C PRO A 599 -4.98 7.22 -73.03
N GLU A 600 -5.07 8.46 -72.56
CA GLU A 600 -3.92 9.33 -72.20
C GLU A 600 -2.94 8.68 -71.20
N ALA A 601 -3.43 7.76 -70.37
CA ALA A 601 -2.62 6.99 -69.44
C ALA A 601 -3.25 5.62 -69.15
N ILE A 602 -2.41 4.59 -69.01
CA ILE A 602 -2.81 3.24 -68.56
C ILE A 602 -3.00 3.24 -67.04
N LYS A 603 -4.01 3.98 -66.57
CA LYS A 603 -4.46 4.01 -65.17
C LYS A 603 -5.94 3.65 -65.12
N LEU A 604 -6.34 2.90 -64.09
CA LEU A 604 -7.70 2.39 -63.94
C LEU A 604 -8.82 3.43 -64.23
N PRO A 605 -8.82 4.63 -63.61
CA PRO A 605 -9.88 5.60 -63.84
C PRO A 605 -9.93 6.11 -65.28
N LYS A 606 -8.78 6.25 -65.95
CA LYS A 606 -8.70 6.71 -67.34
C LYS A 606 -9.17 5.66 -68.34
N VAL A 607 -8.85 4.39 -68.09
CA VAL A 607 -9.34 3.27 -68.93
C VAL A 607 -10.85 3.08 -68.74
N GLN A 608 -11.37 3.22 -67.52
CA GLN A 608 -12.81 3.15 -67.27
C GLN A 608 -13.57 4.32 -67.91
N GLU A 609 -13.02 5.54 -67.83
CA GLU A 609 -13.58 6.72 -68.50
C GLU A 609 -13.65 6.51 -70.02
N TYR A 610 -12.57 6.02 -70.64
CA TYR A 610 -12.53 5.68 -72.07
C TYR A 610 -13.58 4.62 -72.43
N ASN A 611 -13.65 3.52 -71.67
CA ASN A 611 -14.64 2.46 -71.90
C ASN A 611 -16.08 2.98 -71.82
N ASN A 612 -16.37 3.88 -70.87
CA ASN A 612 -17.69 4.48 -70.73
C ASN A 612 -18.04 5.37 -71.92
N LYS A 613 -17.09 6.21 -72.38
CA LYS A 613 -17.28 7.04 -73.58
C LYS A 613 -17.51 6.19 -74.83
N LEU A 614 -16.72 5.13 -75.01
CA LEU A 614 -16.85 4.23 -76.16
C LEU A 614 -18.20 3.50 -76.15
N GLN A 615 -18.62 2.98 -74.99
CA GLN A 615 -19.93 2.34 -74.83
C GLN A 615 -21.10 3.32 -75.07
N GLN A 616 -20.94 4.60 -74.70
CA GLN A 616 -21.95 5.64 -74.95
C GLN A 616 -22.11 5.93 -76.45
N HIS A 617 -21.01 6.09 -77.19
CA HIS A 617 -21.07 6.37 -78.63
C HIS A 617 -21.54 5.16 -79.45
N ILE A 618 -21.24 3.93 -79.03
CA ILE A 618 -21.84 2.72 -79.65
C ILE A 618 -23.37 2.80 -79.57
N LYS A 619 -23.91 3.09 -78.38
CA LYS A 619 -25.37 3.23 -78.17
C LYS A 619 -25.97 4.40 -78.96
N GLU A 620 -25.27 5.52 -79.05
CA GLU A 620 -25.71 6.69 -79.80
C GLU A 620 -25.86 6.38 -81.30
N VAL A 621 -24.90 5.67 -81.90
CA VAL A 621 -24.97 5.20 -83.29
C VAL A 621 -26.17 4.27 -83.49
N GLU A 622 -26.37 3.30 -82.59
CA GLU A 622 -27.52 2.38 -82.65
C GLU A 622 -28.85 3.13 -82.55
N GLN A 623 -28.98 4.07 -81.61
CA GLN A 623 -30.20 4.87 -81.43
C GLN A 623 -30.49 5.77 -82.63
N ASN A 624 -29.48 6.41 -83.20
CA ASN A 624 -29.65 7.24 -84.39
C ASN A 624 -30.13 6.43 -85.60
N PHE A 625 -29.65 5.20 -85.77
CA PHE A 625 -30.17 4.29 -86.79
C PHE A 625 -31.63 3.89 -86.50
N GLU A 626 -31.96 3.51 -85.27
CA GLU A 626 -33.33 3.11 -84.90
C GLU A 626 -34.34 4.25 -85.11
N ILE A 627 -33.94 5.50 -84.86
CA ILE A 627 -34.76 6.67 -85.17
C ILE A 627 -35.04 6.75 -86.69
N LEU A 628 -34.02 6.64 -87.52
CA LEU A 628 -34.18 6.64 -88.99
C LEU A 628 -35.06 5.48 -89.47
N TYR A 629 -34.85 4.29 -88.92
CA TYR A 629 -35.62 3.08 -89.23
C TYR A 629 -37.09 3.19 -88.82
N ALA A 630 -37.37 3.81 -87.66
CA ALA A 630 -38.73 4.04 -87.19
C ALA A 630 -39.47 5.11 -88.01
N LEU A 631 -38.73 6.13 -88.49
CA LEU A 631 -39.29 7.20 -89.33
C LEU A 631 -39.63 6.71 -90.74
N ASP A 632 -38.79 5.87 -91.34
CA ASP A 632 -39.07 5.25 -92.63
C ASP A 632 -38.32 3.92 -92.84
N LYS A 633 -39.07 2.82 -92.75
CA LYS A 633 -38.53 1.48 -92.96
C LYS A 633 -38.13 1.24 -94.41
N SER A 634 -38.78 1.89 -95.37
CA SER A 634 -38.53 1.66 -96.80
C SER A 634 -37.18 2.22 -97.23
N LEU A 635 -36.80 3.38 -96.69
CA LEU A 635 -35.48 3.99 -96.89
C LEU A 635 -34.34 3.18 -96.27
N CYS A 636 -34.64 2.41 -95.23
CA CYS A 636 -33.67 1.57 -94.52
C CYS A 636 -33.59 0.12 -95.03
N ASN A 637 -34.43 -0.27 -96.01
CA ASN A 637 -34.42 -1.60 -96.60
C ASN A 637 -33.29 -1.74 -97.62
N CYS A 638 -32.10 -2.04 -97.09
CA CYS A 638 -30.92 -2.38 -97.87
C CYS A 638 -30.91 -3.90 -98.06
N SER A 639 -31.41 -4.40 -99.20
CA SER A 639 -31.18 -5.80 -99.57
C SER A 639 -29.66 -6.05 -99.65
N ASP A 640 -29.19 -7.18 -99.11
CA ASP A 640 -27.79 -7.60 -99.21
C ASP A 640 -27.41 -7.78 -100.68
N THR A 641 -26.96 -6.71 -101.32
CA THR A 641 -26.16 -6.78 -102.53
C THR A 641 -24.78 -7.30 -102.10
N ASN A 642 -24.50 -8.54 -102.51
CA ASN A 642 -23.20 -9.19 -102.43
C ASN A 642 -22.09 -8.33 -103.06
#